data_AF-A0A1T5JGB0-F1
#
_entry.id   AF-A0A1T5JGB0-F1
#
_cell.length_a   1.000
_cell.length_b   1.000
_cell.length_c   1.000
_cell.angle_alpha   90.00
_cell.angle_beta   90.00
_cell.angle_gamma   90.00
#
_symmetry.space_group_name_H-M   'P 1'
#
loop_
_entity.id
_entity.type
_entity.pdbx_description
1 polymer ?
#
loop_
_entity_poly.entity_id
_entity_poly.type
_entity_poly.pdbx_seq_one_letter_code
_entity_poly.pdbx_strand_id
1 'polypeptide(L)'
;MPDFGPFSVDPAQVAALGGANFGQFVARLLATESAAHGMAGTALETTYLENVGDGGVDAGLRGATRTEWVPAGDSAWQFKAGDLGPAKCKEELEGATKAIETLRAGGSYRLVLGASLTSAKIASRRTKLVEAASGLGIADAEIKIELISGDQLARWIETYPALAVSPLLGGIGRRVLSYAEWSNSHPHDTIWTESPLRTPQVEGLHASLGTAASRIEGVSGLGKSRFALEALRGEQYEPLVIYAPAADQFPIDLLIQLRTQGRIGIVVIDECDRKEHEILASTLAINSPIRLVTIGEQGLGSTRSPILNLSVFGDEPMQELLRTNRANLSPEASRVVIQVAAGNIDYALKLAQVAIDGNAGSAGGLIAEDDLRAFFTDQLPDGQLFLASCALALFSRFGFDGEPAMEIDAIARGLGLSVDDLRGAAASLQRHGLLSKQGRYRSVGPHPVAVYLAARGWDEFGRKIVAELLPQLDSDLTERLFRRAADIGDLDAASPAMAAVLGSDGPLASLDAIADGDNSGLLTHFAVLAPEIVANRLADLISSASEDDLIHARGIRRDLVWALEKLAWHSRTFLVAANALLRLAKAENETYSNNASGTWVEFFGAILPGTAAAPTARMDYLRECASSVDPRVRQLVVRGADRALDAHESIMVSGEVQGGLVVEPRGRPETFGEVWTYRNEAIDVLASLTTDEVDAIATDATKQLVGSIHGLLETEANREHLGHKIATLSAEVISKARIEVESLRTLFVRVETEDGRPAALAAFNALLPPQSPTDRLRVLASTRSWDRGTDDLAEELVEIARQVDSADPGDTLAEVLRTDPELPSAYAIGRAIQLVGVEYAAGVAQLSEFVGTPNGEALIGFLHSLVNSGDSGAFDRYLDETDLAPVVALQYSVRGARTQAAAERVDRLVSEVSVVEAARVLFAWMHGADQAESARYLQQWERRIVSQADYNAAVDFAAMQLHGKTGPLPDLDAVIIELVPRRREYPDMGQESRDWSVLARRQIYASPLDLVRLLVDLVEADAVHAFTGSAENRLLQEAVSASGEEAWVELMNRLERGEWRLSFSAREWLGNAATVEAAARWVGGSVERARVLANVTSPGGATIAPVARYLIDTFGEDERVSSYLVGQFISGMWSGNESDRINSQIAEVQSWMAAPTPSANLRAWGRRLVANLEARLQAVIQEEEERGW
;
A
#
# COMPACT_ATOMS: atom_id res chain seq x y z
N MET A 1 -71.27 7.14 -2.92
CA MET A 1 -70.33 7.79 -1.99
C MET A 1 -69.20 8.34 -2.84
N PRO A 2 -68.67 9.55 -2.58
CA PRO A 2 -67.45 9.97 -3.25
C PRO A 2 -66.38 8.93 -2.91
N ASP A 3 -65.69 8.42 -3.92
CA ASP A 3 -64.55 7.53 -3.73
C ASP A 3 -63.45 8.36 -3.06
N PHE A 4 -63.27 8.21 -1.74
CA PHE A 4 -62.31 8.99 -0.94
C PHE A 4 -60.85 8.71 -1.33
N GLY A 5 -60.65 7.75 -2.22
CA GLY A 5 -59.37 7.34 -2.75
C GLY A 5 -58.75 6.20 -1.94
N PRO A 6 -57.71 5.60 -2.50
CA PRO A 6 -57.01 4.47 -1.90
C PRO A 6 -56.44 4.75 -0.50
N PHE A 7 -56.02 5.98 -0.20
CA PHE A 7 -55.37 6.36 1.07
C PHE A 7 -56.33 6.81 2.17
N SER A 8 -57.64 6.58 1.99
CA SER A 8 -58.63 6.82 3.03
C SER A 8 -58.53 5.78 4.14
N VAL A 9 -58.72 6.22 5.39
CA VAL A 9 -58.70 5.36 6.57
C VAL A 9 -60.06 5.42 7.24
N ASP A 10 -60.78 4.30 7.23
CA ASP A 10 -62.03 4.13 7.95
C ASP A 10 -61.73 4.03 9.46
N PRO A 11 -62.43 4.76 10.34
CA PRO A 11 -62.33 4.60 11.79
C PRO A 11 -62.50 3.14 12.27
N ALA A 12 -63.21 2.29 11.53
CA ALA A 12 -63.31 0.86 11.80
C ALA A 12 -61.97 0.12 11.66
N GLN A 13 -61.09 0.54 10.74
CA GLN A 13 -59.74 -0.02 10.59
C GLN A 13 -58.87 0.35 11.81
N VAL A 14 -59.00 1.58 12.30
CA VAL A 14 -58.32 2.03 13.53
C VAL A 14 -58.82 1.24 14.76
N ALA A 15 -60.13 1.05 14.88
CA ALA A 15 -60.72 0.30 15.99
C ALA A 15 -60.37 -1.21 15.96
N ALA A 16 -60.00 -1.74 14.79
CA ALA A 16 -59.59 -3.13 14.63
C ALA A 16 -58.13 -3.38 15.04
N LEU A 17 -57.33 -2.33 15.29
CA LEU A 17 -55.97 -2.46 15.81
C LEU A 17 -56.02 -3.00 17.26
N GLY A 18 -55.47 -4.20 17.48
CA GLY A 18 -55.34 -4.78 18.83
C GLY A 18 -54.36 -3.99 19.72
N GLY A 19 -54.36 -4.24 21.04
CA GLY A 19 -53.63 -3.45 22.06
C GLY A 19 -52.18 -3.09 21.70
N ALA A 20 -51.31 -4.08 21.48
CA ALA A 20 -49.90 -3.85 21.15
C ALA A 20 -49.70 -3.16 19.78
N ASN A 21 -50.47 -3.57 18.76
CA ASN A 21 -50.40 -2.98 17.42
C ASN A 21 -50.89 -1.53 17.40
N PHE A 22 -51.90 -1.19 18.21
CA PHE A 22 -52.41 0.17 18.33
C PHE A 22 -51.36 1.11 18.93
N GLY A 23 -50.72 0.72 20.04
CA GLY A 23 -49.67 1.53 20.66
C GLY A 23 -48.49 1.78 19.72
N GLN A 24 -47.98 0.74 19.04
CA GLN A 24 -46.91 0.87 18.05
C GLN A 24 -47.31 1.76 16.86
N PHE A 25 -48.54 1.63 16.39
CA PHE A 25 -49.03 2.42 15.25
C PHE A 25 -49.16 3.90 15.60
N VAL A 26 -49.68 4.24 16.79
CA VAL A 26 -49.76 5.63 17.25
C VAL A 26 -48.36 6.22 17.50
N ALA A 27 -47.43 5.44 18.05
CA ALA A 27 -46.04 5.87 18.16
C ALA A 27 -45.42 6.18 16.78
N ARG A 28 -45.68 5.35 15.77
CA ARG A 28 -45.24 5.61 14.38
C ARG A 28 -45.90 6.85 13.78
N LEU A 29 -47.17 7.11 14.09
CA LEU A 29 -47.86 8.34 13.69
C LEU A 29 -47.20 9.59 14.29
N LEU A 30 -46.82 9.56 15.58
CA LEU A 30 -46.08 10.66 16.22
C LEU A 30 -44.69 10.89 15.60
N ALA A 31 -43.98 9.81 15.25
CA ALA A 31 -42.71 9.91 14.53
C ALA A 31 -42.91 10.52 13.13
N THR A 32 -43.98 10.13 12.43
CA THR A 32 -44.32 10.65 11.08
C THR A 32 -44.71 12.12 11.10
N GLU A 33 -45.46 12.56 12.12
CA GLU A 33 -45.79 13.98 12.33
C GLU A 33 -44.52 14.82 12.59
N SER A 34 -43.63 14.33 13.46
CA SER A 34 -42.36 14.99 13.76
C SER A 34 -41.50 15.16 12.49
N ALA A 35 -41.44 14.11 11.67
CA ALA A 35 -40.77 14.09 10.38
C ALA A 35 -41.36 15.10 9.38
N ALA A 36 -42.69 15.09 9.21
CA ALA A 36 -43.41 15.95 8.27
C ALA A 36 -43.20 17.45 8.53
N HIS A 37 -43.02 17.82 9.80
CA HIS A 37 -42.85 19.20 10.24
C HIS A 37 -41.39 19.59 10.55
N GLY A 38 -40.42 18.73 10.24
CA GLY A 38 -39.00 19.03 10.41
C GLY A 38 -38.60 19.35 11.84
N MET A 39 -39.16 18.63 12.82
CA MET A 39 -38.92 18.85 14.25
C MET A 39 -37.54 18.31 14.71
N ALA A 40 -36.47 18.88 14.15
CA ALA A 40 -35.10 18.51 14.48
C ALA A 40 -34.82 18.76 15.98
N GLY A 41 -34.47 17.70 16.72
CA GLY A 41 -34.16 17.75 18.15
C GLY A 41 -35.32 17.41 19.10
N THR A 42 -36.53 17.13 18.58
CA THR A 42 -37.63 16.60 19.41
C THR A 42 -37.37 15.13 19.72
N ALA A 43 -37.27 14.79 21.02
CA ALA A 43 -37.11 13.41 21.46
C ALA A 43 -38.48 12.76 21.64
N LEU A 44 -38.74 11.68 20.90
CA LEU A 44 -39.87 10.77 21.11
C LEU A 44 -39.43 9.64 22.04
N GLU A 45 -39.93 9.64 23.27
CA GLU A 45 -39.73 8.60 24.27
C GLU A 45 -40.89 7.59 24.17
N THR A 46 -40.65 6.34 23.78
CA THR A 46 -41.68 5.28 23.73
C THR A 46 -41.28 4.10 24.62
N THR A 47 -42.22 3.53 25.38
CA THR A 47 -41.94 2.35 26.20
C THR A 47 -42.40 1.07 25.48
N TYR A 48 -41.51 0.08 25.34
CA TYR A 48 -41.79 -1.23 24.70
C TYR A 48 -42.15 -2.36 25.68
N LEU A 49 -42.24 -2.10 26.99
CA LEU A 49 -42.40 -3.12 28.03
C LEU A 49 -43.83 -3.13 28.62
N GLU A 50 -44.64 -4.13 28.28
CA GLU A 50 -46.02 -4.29 28.79
C GLU A 50 -46.09 -4.69 30.29
N ASN A 51 -44.99 -5.11 30.92
CA ASN A 51 -44.97 -5.74 32.25
C ASN A 51 -44.20 -4.97 33.36
N VAL A 52 -43.86 -3.70 33.15
CA VAL A 52 -43.27 -2.82 34.19
C VAL A 52 -44.19 -1.60 34.36
N GLY A 53 -44.47 -1.20 35.59
CA GLY A 53 -45.39 -0.10 35.89
C GLY A 53 -44.93 1.23 35.27
N ASP A 54 -45.49 1.60 34.12
CA ASP A 54 -44.94 2.63 33.23
C ASP A 54 -45.27 4.08 33.63
N GLY A 55 -45.76 4.30 34.87
CA GLY A 55 -46.16 5.62 35.34
C GLY A 55 -47.30 6.26 34.52
N GLY A 56 -48.03 5.46 33.73
CA GLY A 56 -49.24 5.83 32.99
C GLY A 56 -49.05 6.65 31.71
N VAL A 57 -47.88 6.59 31.08
CA VAL A 57 -47.57 7.28 29.80
C VAL A 57 -46.97 6.27 28.82
N ASP A 58 -47.57 6.14 27.63
CA ASP A 58 -47.13 5.21 26.58
C ASP A 58 -46.12 5.86 25.62
N ALA A 59 -46.19 7.20 25.45
CA ALA A 59 -45.18 7.98 24.72
C ALA A 59 -45.02 9.41 25.27
N GLY A 60 -43.83 9.98 25.12
CA GLY A 60 -43.50 11.37 25.48
C GLY A 60 -42.83 12.10 24.32
N LEU A 61 -43.19 13.35 24.07
CA LEU A 61 -42.48 14.25 23.15
C LEU A 61 -41.86 15.40 23.93
N ARG A 62 -40.57 15.66 23.71
CA ARG A 62 -39.82 16.76 24.35
C ARG A 62 -39.55 17.90 23.38
N GLY A 63 -39.89 19.13 23.75
CA GLY A 63 -39.59 20.32 22.94
C GLY A 63 -40.22 20.32 21.54
N ALA A 64 -41.43 19.80 21.38
CA ALA A 64 -42.10 19.73 20.08
C ALA A 64 -42.54 21.11 19.57
N THR A 65 -42.58 21.28 18.24
CA THR A 65 -43.22 22.44 17.60
C THR A 65 -44.72 22.19 17.46
N ARG A 66 -45.56 23.22 17.65
CA ARG A 66 -47.02 23.06 17.54
C ARG A 66 -47.44 22.70 16.12
N THR A 67 -48.23 21.63 15.98
CA THR A 67 -48.95 21.26 14.76
C THR A 67 -50.47 21.27 15.01
N GLU A 68 -51.25 20.74 14.07
CA GLU A 68 -52.69 20.52 14.28
C GLU A 68 -52.95 19.51 15.40
N TRP A 69 -52.12 18.47 15.50
CA TRP A 69 -52.32 17.32 16.40
C TRP A 69 -51.39 17.32 17.61
N VAL A 70 -50.17 17.87 17.46
CA VAL A 70 -49.13 17.90 18.49
C VAL A 70 -49.02 19.30 19.11
N PRO A 71 -49.08 19.43 20.45
CA PRO A 71 -48.90 20.71 21.12
C PRO A 71 -47.44 21.18 21.13
N ALA A 72 -47.20 22.48 21.28
CA ALA A 72 -45.85 23.00 21.49
C ALA A 72 -45.31 22.63 22.88
N GLY A 73 -44.01 22.34 22.94
CA GLY A 73 -43.28 21.99 24.17
C GLY A 73 -43.39 20.51 24.52
N ASP A 74 -43.26 20.19 25.81
CA ASP A 74 -43.30 18.81 26.30
C ASP A 74 -44.73 18.27 26.34
N SER A 75 -44.93 17.01 25.95
CA SER A 75 -46.24 16.36 26.03
C SER A 75 -46.15 14.87 26.40
N ALA A 76 -47.11 14.44 27.22
CA ALA A 76 -47.29 13.05 27.62
C ALA A 76 -48.52 12.46 26.93
N TRP A 77 -48.36 11.26 26.37
CA TRP A 77 -49.35 10.58 25.56
C TRP A 77 -49.70 9.23 26.16
N GLN A 78 -50.99 8.94 26.22
CA GLN A 78 -51.51 7.67 26.70
C GLN A 78 -52.44 7.05 25.66
N PHE A 79 -52.27 5.76 25.37
CA PHE A 79 -52.91 5.04 24.27
C PHE A 79 -53.84 3.95 24.80
N LYS A 80 -55.07 3.89 24.27
CA LYS A 80 -56.02 2.83 24.59
C LYS A 80 -56.74 2.41 23.31
N ALA A 81 -56.55 1.16 22.88
CA ALA A 81 -57.12 0.65 21.64
C ALA A 81 -58.67 0.67 21.62
N GLY A 82 -59.32 0.57 22.78
CA GLY A 82 -60.78 0.56 22.91
C GLY A 82 -61.39 1.86 23.46
N ASP A 83 -62.68 1.82 23.79
CA ASP A 83 -63.37 2.93 24.47
C ASP A 83 -63.05 2.93 25.97
N LEU A 84 -62.89 4.13 26.54
CA LEU A 84 -62.85 4.36 27.98
C LEU A 84 -63.99 5.29 28.38
N GLY A 85 -64.82 4.86 29.34
CA GLY A 85 -65.87 5.71 29.90
C GLY A 85 -65.31 6.93 30.66
N PRO A 86 -66.11 8.00 30.88
CA PRO A 86 -65.62 9.24 31.51
C PRO A 86 -65.00 9.05 32.91
N ALA A 87 -65.56 8.16 33.74
CA ALA A 87 -65.02 7.87 35.08
C ALA A 87 -63.64 7.20 34.99
N LYS A 88 -63.47 6.24 34.07
CA LYS A 88 -62.19 5.56 33.86
C LYS A 88 -61.14 6.50 33.27
N CYS A 89 -61.51 7.43 32.39
CA CYS A 89 -60.58 8.46 31.91
C CYS A 89 -60.00 9.28 33.08
N LYS A 90 -60.84 9.62 34.05
CA LYS A 90 -60.42 10.32 35.27
C LYS A 90 -59.41 9.49 36.08
N GLU A 91 -59.73 8.22 36.33
CA GLU A 91 -58.86 7.28 37.06
C GLU A 91 -57.51 7.07 36.36
N GLU A 92 -57.49 6.99 35.03
CA GLU A 92 -56.27 6.84 34.23
C GLU A 92 -55.30 8.01 34.44
N LEU A 93 -55.78 9.26 34.37
CA LEU A 93 -54.94 10.43 34.61
C LEU A 93 -54.49 10.54 36.08
N GLU A 94 -55.38 10.23 37.04
CA GLU A 94 -55.03 10.23 38.47
C GLU A 94 -53.95 9.18 38.81
N GLY A 95 -53.91 8.07 38.08
CA GLY A 95 -52.90 7.02 38.20
C GLY A 95 -51.61 7.26 37.40
N ALA A 96 -51.59 8.24 36.50
CA ALA A 96 -50.47 8.48 35.58
C ALA A 96 -49.43 9.47 36.13
N THR A 97 -48.53 8.98 36.98
CA THR A 97 -47.49 9.81 37.64
C THR A 97 -46.64 10.62 36.66
N LYS A 98 -46.17 10.03 35.55
CA LYS A 98 -45.35 10.73 34.55
C LYS A 98 -46.14 11.80 33.78
N ALA A 99 -47.42 11.55 33.51
CA ALA A 99 -48.30 12.53 32.86
C ALA A 99 -48.51 13.76 33.76
N ILE A 100 -48.70 13.52 35.06
CA ILE A 100 -48.85 14.57 36.08
C ILE A 100 -47.56 15.40 36.19
N GLU A 101 -46.39 14.76 36.20
CA GLU A 101 -45.09 15.45 36.20
C GLU A 101 -44.92 16.36 34.97
N THR A 102 -45.24 15.86 33.79
CA THR A 102 -45.18 16.63 32.53
C THR A 102 -46.12 17.84 32.58
N LEU A 103 -47.36 17.65 33.07
CA LEU A 103 -48.33 18.75 33.25
C LEU A 103 -47.86 19.79 34.30
N ARG A 104 -47.22 19.35 35.39
CA ARG A 104 -46.65 20.24 36.42
C ARG A 104 -45.47 21.05 35.91
N ALA A 105 -44.66 20.46 35.02
CA ALA A 105 -43.57 21.15 34.34
C ALA A 105 -44.07 22.14 33.26
N GLY A 106 -45.39 22.25 33.04
CA GLY A 106 -45.99 23.16 32.07
C GLY A 106 -46.30 22.53 30.71
N GLY A 107 -46.02 21.23 30.54
CA GLY A 107 -46.34 20.47 29.33
C GLY A 107 -47.82 20.15 29.16
N SER A 108 -48.13 19.35 28.15
CA SER A 108 -49.48 18.94 27.76
C SER A 108 -49.72 17.44 27.96
N TYR A 109 -50.99 17.03 28.06
CA TYR A 109 -51.38 15.63 28.13
C TYR A 109 -52.39 15.28 27.04
N ARG A 110 -52.23 14.10 26.43
CA ARG A 110 -53.05 13.59 25.33
C ARG A 110 -53.50 12.16 25.63
N LEU A 111 -54.81 11.95 25.70
CA LEU A 111 -55.39 10.61 25.77
C LEU A 111 -55.93 10.21 24.39
N VAL A 112 -55.40 9.13 23.82
CA VAL A 112 -55.77 8.61 22.50
C VAL A 112 -56.59 7.34 22.67
N LEU A 113 -57.82 7.35 22.15
CA LEU A 113 -58.75 6.21 22.18
C LEU A 113 -58.97 5.69 20.76
N GLY A 114 -58.80 4.39 20.53
CA GLY A 114 -59.04 3.76 19.22
C GLY A 114 -60.52 3.62 18.84
N ALA A 115 -61.44 3.90 19.76
CA ALA A 115 -62.89 3.84 19.51
C ALA A 115 -63.44 5.10 18.81
N SER A 116 -64.40 4.90 17.90
CA SER A 116 -65.19 5.99 17.32
C SER A 116 -66.13 6.60 18.35
N LEU A 117 -66.10 7.93 18.49
CA LEU A 117 -66.82 8.69 19.53
C LEU A 117 -67.48 9.94 18.96
N THR A 118 -68.72 10.21 19.39
CA THR A 118 -69.40 11.47 19.07
C THR A 118 -68.81 12.65 19.84
N SER A 119 -68.97 13.88 19.33
CA SER A 119 -68.46 15.10 19.97
C SER A 119 -68.93 15.27 21.43
N ALA A 120 -70.17 14.87 21.75
CA ALA A 120 -70.68 14.88 23.12
C ALA A 120 -69.96 13.86 24.04
N LYS A 121 -69.61 12.68 23.51
CA LYS A 121 -68.85 11.65 24.23
C LYS A 121 -67.39 12.08 24.47
N ILE A 122 -66.77 12.76 23.51
CA ILE A 122 -65.44 13.35 23.64
C ILE A 122 -65.45 14.44 24.72
N ALA A 123 -66.40 15.38 24.63
CA ALA A 123 -66.52 16.48 25.59
C ALA A 123 -66.70 15.99 27.03
N SER A 124 -67.62 15.05 27.28
CA SER A 124 -67.85 14.49 28.62
C SER A 124 -66.63 13.78 29.22
N ARG A 125 -65.80 13.12 28.42
CA ARG A 125 -64.53 12.51 28.86
C ARG A 125 -63.47 13.56 29.15
N ARG A 126 -63.31 14.55 28.26
CA ARG A 126 -62.38 15.68 28.44
C ARG A 126 -62.71 16.46 29.70
N THR A 127 -63.99 16.76 29.98
CA THR A 127 -64.40 17.42 31.23
C THR A 127 -63.92 16.66 32.46
N LYS A 128 -64.01 15.32 32.45
CA LYS A 128 -63.53 14.50 33.57
C LYS A 128 -62.01 14.46 33.72
N LEU A 129 -61.26 14.48 32.61
CA LEU A 129 -59.80 14.63 32.64
C LEU A 129 -59.39 16.01 33.20
N VAL A 130 -60.07 17.08 32.78
CA VAL A 130 -59.84 18.44 33.30
C VAL A 130 -60.19 18.53 34.79
N GLU A 131 -61.33 17.96 35.21
CA GLU A 131 -61.70 17.87 36.64
C GLU A 131 -60.61 17.15 37.47
N ALA A 132 -60.04 16.04 36.96
CA ALA A 132 -58.92 15.35 37.62
C ALA A 132 -57.69 16.25 37.74
N ALA A 133 -57.25 16.85 36.64
CA ALA A 133 -56.06 17.71 36.64
C ALA A 133 -56.22 18.96 37.52
N SER A 134 -57.39 19.60 37.52
CA SER A 134 -57.70 20.70 38.43
C SER A 134 -57.71 20.26 39.89
N GLY A 135 -58.24 19.06 40.19
CA GLY A 135 -58.17 18.46 41.53
C GLY A 135 -56.73 18.17 42.00
N LEU A 136 -55.80 17.96 41.07
CA LEU A 136 -54.37 17.74 41.31
C LEU A 136 -53.53 19.03 41.34
N GLY A 137 -54.17 20.20 41.21
CA GLY A 137 -53.51 21.52 41.27
C GLY A 137 -52.82 21.96 39.97
N ILE A 138 -53.17 21.38 38.82
CA ILE A 138 -52.60 21.76 37.52
C ILE A 138 -53.28 23.04 37.00
N ALA A 139 -52.50 24.12 36.83
CA ALA A 139 -52.96 25.35 36.21
C ALA A 139 -53.18 25.18 34.70
N ASP A 140 -54.20 25.86 34.17
CA ASP A 140 -54.59 25.87 32.75
C ASP A 140 -54.89 24.48 32.16
N ALA A 141 -55.41 23.57 32.99
CA ALA A 141 -55.73 22.19 32.62
C ALA A 141 -56.62 22.08 31.38
N GLU A 142 -57.56 23.02 31.20
CA GLU A 142 -58.46 23.06 30.04
C GLU A 142 -57.71 23.26 28.71
N ILE A 143 -56.59 23.97 28.72
CA ILE A 143 -55.75 24.22 27.53
C ILE A 143 -54.74 23.08 27.32
N LYS A 144 -54.24 22.49 28.41
CA LYS A 144 -53.17 21.47 28.38
C LYS A 144 -53.66 20.05 28.06
N ILE A 145 -54.96 19.77 28.22
CA ILE A 145 -55.52 18.42 28.10
C ILE A 145 -56.46 18.30 26.91
N GLU A 146 -56.23 17.27 26.11
CA GLU A 146 -57.03 16.94 24.93
C GLU A 146 -57.21 15.43 24.79
N LEU A 147 -58.34 15.03 24.22
CA LEU A 147 -58.69 13.65 23.93
C LEU A 147 -58.84 13.48 22.42
N ILE A 148 -58.19 12.47 21.87
CA ILE A 148 -58.22 12.13 20.44
C ILE A 148 -58.99 10.81 20.29
N SER A 149 -60.11 10.83 19.56
CA SER A 149 -60.91 9.61 19.26
C SER A 149 -60.38 8.86 18.04
N GLY A 150 -60.89 7.64 17.81
CA GLY A 150 -60.55 6.85 16.62
C GLY A 150 -60.91 7.55 15.31
N ASP A 151 -61.96 8.38 15.30
CA ASP A 151 -62.34 9.18 14.12
C ASP A 151 -61.34 10.30 13.84
N GLN A 152 -60.83 10.94 14.88
CA GLN A 152 -59.80 11.98 14.78
C GLN A 152 -58.46 11.35 14.38
N LEU A 153 -58.15 10.18 14.95
CA LEU A 153 -56.95 9.42 14.62
C LEU A 153 -56.96 8.97 13.16
N ALA A 154 -58.09 8.45 12.65
CA ALA A 154 -58.24 8.09 11.25
C ALA A 154 -57.94 9.30 10.33
N ARG A 155 -58.52 10.48 10.61
CA ARG A 155 -58.24 11.71 9.85
C ARG A 155 -56.78 12.13 9.91
N TRP A 156 -56.16 12.01 11.07
CA TRP A 156 -54.74 12.32 11.24
C TRP A 156 -53.88 11.38 10.38
N ILE A 157 -54.13 10.07 10.46
CA ILE A 157 -53.42 9.04 9.69
C ILE A 157 -53.55 9.30 8.19
N GLU A 158 -54.74 9.64 7.71
CA GLU A 158 -54.97 9.90 6.29
C GLU A 158 -54.07 11.02 5.73
N THR A 159 -53.59 11.95 6.56
CA THR A 159 -52.65 13.01 6.16
C THR A 159 -51.36 12.43 5.58
N TYR A 160 -50.98 11.21 5.99
CA TYR A 160 -49.73 10.55 5.67
C TYR A 160 -49.95 9.26 4.88
N PRO A 161 -49.72 9.27 3.55
CA PRO A 161 -49.88 8.09 2.71
C PRO A 161 -49.10 6.87 3.20
N ALA A 162 -47.90 7.08 3.77
CA ALA A 162 -47.03 6.05 4.32
C ALA A 162 -47.66 5.24 5.47
N LEU A 163 -48.57 5.84 6.24
CA LEU A 163 -49.31 5.16 7.29
C LEU A 163 -50.59 4.53 6.76
N ALA A 164 -51.25 5.17 5.81
CA ALA A 164 -52.46 4.66 5.17
C ALA A 164 -52.21 3.35 4.38
N VAL A 165 -51.01 3.16 3.80
CA VAL A 165 -50.63 1.91 3.11
C VAL A 165 -50.26 0.76 4.05
N SER A 166 -50.16 1.01 5.36
CA SER A 166 -49.67 0.01 6.30
C SER A 166 -50.49 -1.29 6.27
N PRO A 167 -49.83 -2.47 6.23
CA PRO A 167 -50.51 -3.76 6.33
C PRO A 167 -51.38 -3.89 7.59
N LEU A 168 -51.04 -3.18 8.67
CA LEU A 168 -51.81 -3.17 9.92
C LEU A 168 -53.23 -2.60 9.75
N LEU A 169 -53.44 -1.72 8.77
CA LEU A 169 -54.77 -1.17 8.43
C LEU A 169 -55.46 -1.93 7.28
N GLY A 170 -54.88 -3.04 6.80
CA GLY A 170 -55.40 -3.84 5.70
C GLY A 170 -54.82 -3.49 4.32
N GLY A 171 -53.96 -2.46 4.23
CA GLY A 171 -53.25 -2.04 3.01
C GLY A 171 -54.17 -1.56 1.86
N ILE A 172 -53.56 -1.08 0.78
CA ILE A 172 -54.27 -0.58 -0.43
C ILE A 172 -54.14 -1.56 -1.61
N GLY A 173 -53.96 -2.85 -1.33
CA GLY A 173 -53.52 -3.83 -2.33
C GLY A 173 -52.06 -3.61 -2.76
N ARG A 174 -51.51 -4.58 -3.51
CA ARG A 174 -50.07 -4.72 -3.81
C ARG A 174 -49.43 -3.64 -4.71
N ARG A 175 -50.04 -2.47 -4.88
CA ARG A 175 -49.57 -1.43 -5.83
C ARG A 175 -48.52 -0.48 -5.26
N VAL A 176 -48.57 -0.25 -3.94
CA VAL A 176 -47.66 0.66 -3.23
C VAL A 176 -47.27 0.00 -1.91
N LEU A 177 -45.98 0.06 -1.58
CA LEU A 177 -45.40 -0.53 -0.39
C LEU A 177 -45.04 0.56 0.61
N SER A 178 -45.17 0.27 1.90
CA SER A 178 -44.52 1.07 2.93
C SER A 178 -43.00 0.90 2.88
N TYR A 179 -42.25 1.86 3.44
CA TYR A 179 -40.78 1.74 3.54
C TYR A 179 -40.32 0.41 4.17
N ALA A 180 -41.02 -0.07 5.20
CA ALA A 180 -40.71 -1.33 5.87
C ALA A 180 -40.91 -2.55 4.95
N GLU A 181 -41.94 -2.54 4.11
CA GLU A 181 -42.16 -3.63 3.12
C GLU A 181 -41.12 -3.57 2.01
N TRP A 182 -40.75 -2.38 1.55
CA TRP A 182 -39.65 -2.19 0.59
C TRP A 182 -38.32 -2.70 1.15
N SER A 183 -37.98 -2.31 2.39
CA SER A 183 -36.73 -2.71 3.05
C SER A 183 -36.60 -4.21 3.31
N ASN A 184 -37.71 -4.93 3.46
CA ASN A 184 -37.73 -6.37 3.72
C ASN A 184 -37.97 -7.21 2.44
N SER A 185 -37.88 -6.60 1.26
CA SER A 185 -38.08 -7.30 -0.01
C SER A 185 -36.89 -8.19 -0.37
N HIS A 186 -37.14 -9.30 -1.06
CA HIS A 186 -36.11 -10.29 -1.42
C HIS A 186 -34.93 -9.74 -2.25
N PRO A 187 -35.12 -8.77 -3.19
CA PRO A 187 -34.01 -8.12 -3.90
C PRO A 187 -33.03 -7.34 -3.00
N HIS A 188 -33.34 -7.24 -1.71
CA HIS A 188 -32.64 -6.42 -0.72
C HIS A 188 -32.13 -7.27 0.47
N ASP A 189 -32.01 -8.59 0.29
CA ASP A 189 -31.52 -9.54 1.31
C ASP A 189 -29.99 -9.51 1.51
N THR A 190 -29.25 -8.75 0.68
CA THR A 190 -27.80 -8.57 0.83
C THR A 190 -27.44 -7.53 1.89
N ILE A 191 -26.27 -7.71 2.51
CA ILE A 191 -25.67 -6.73 3.43
C ILE A 191 -25.17 -5.55 2.61
N TRP A 192 -25.54 -4.33 3.03
CA TRP A 192 -25.07 -3.09 2.43
C TRP A 192 -23.59 -2.86 2.73
N THR A 193 -22.85 -2.48 1.70
CA THR A 193 -21.42 -2.13 1.79
C THR A 193 -21.25 -0.66 1.44
N GLU A 194 -20.62 0.09 2.34
CA GLU A 194 -20.32 1.50 2.10
C GLU A 194 -19.27 1.68 0.99
N SER A 195 -19.31 2.82 0.33
CA SER A 195 -18.37 3.17 -0.73
C SER A 195 -18.10 4.66 -0.71
N PRO A 196 -16.84 5.11 -0.80
CA PRO A 196 -16.48 6.53 -0.78
C PRO A 196 -17.18 7.36 -1.87
N LEU A 197 -17.51 6.73 -3.01
CA LEU A 197 -18.24 7.40 -4.11
C LEU A 197 -19.75 7.52 -3.84
N ARG A 198 -20.31 6.66 -2.97
CA ARG A 198 -21.74 6.68 -2.64
C ARG A 198 -22.06 7.70 -1.57
N THR A 199 -21.15 8.04 -0.66
CA THR A 199 -21.40 9.01 0.42
C THR A 199 -21.82 10.40 -0.12
N PRO A 200 -21.09 11.03 -1.07
CA PRO A 200 -21.53 12.30 -1.65
C PRO A 200 -22.83 12.18 -2.45
N GLN A 201 -23.12 11.01 -3.03
CA GLN A 201 -24.38 10.76 -3.73
C GLN A 201 -25.55 10.68 -2.73
N VAL A 202 -25.37 10.08 -1.55
CA VAL A 202 -26.40 10.09 -0.49
C VAL A 202 -26.73 11.54 -0.08
N GLU A 203 -25.71 12.36 0.19
CA GLU A 203 -25.88 13.78 0.49
C GLU A 203 -26.59 14.54 -0.65
N GLY A 204 -26.25 14.21 -1.91
CA GLY A 204 -26.92 14.74 -3.09
C GLY A 204 -28.41 14.40 -3.15
N LEU A 205 -28.78 13.17 -2.78
CA LEU A 205 -30.19 12.76 -2.70
C LEU A 205 -30.91 13.56 -1.62
N HIS A 206 -30.32 13.65 -0.42
CA HIS A 206 -30.87 14.44 0.70
C HIS A 206 -31.10 15.90 0.30
N ALA A 207 -30.12 16.53 -0.35
CA ALA A 207 -30.26 17.89 -0.85
C ALA A 207 -31.40 18.01 -1.89
N SER A 208 -31.57 17.00 -2.74
CA SER A 208 -32.63 16.98 -3.76
C SER A 208 -34.04 16.87 -3.18
N LEU A 209 -34.21 16.30 -1.97
CA LEU A 209 -35.51 16.20 -1.29
C LEU A 209 -36.06 17.58 -0.88
N GLY A 210 -35.24 18.63 -0.89
CA GLY A 210 -35.69 20.02 -0.78
C GLY A 210 -36.45 20.55 -2.01
N THR A 211 -36.36 19.84 -3.15
CA THR A 211 -37.05 20.19 -4.40
C THR A 211 -38.37 19.45 -4.57
N ALA A 212 -39.20 19.79 -5.56
CA ALA A 212 -40.48 19.10 -5.77
C ALA A 212 -40.33 17.66 -6.29
N ALA A 213 -39.32 17.42 -7.13
CA ALA A 213 -39.07 16.12 -7.74
C ALA A 213 -37.59 15.96 -8.10
N SER A 214 -37.03 14.77 -7.83
CA SER A 214 -35.68 14.37 -8.22
C SER A 214 -35.68 13.01 -8.91
N ARG A 215 -34.59 12.68 -9.60
CA ARG A 215 -34.44 11.43 -10.34
C ARG A 215 -33.08 10.79 -10.09
N ILE A 216 -33.06 9.48 -9.87
CA ILE A 216 -31.86 8.67 -9.78
C ILE A 216 -31.71 7.90 -11.10
N GLU A 217 -30.58 8.08 -11.79
CA GLU A 217 -30.30 7.43 -13.07
C GLU A 217 -28.99 6.65 -13.04
N GLY A 218 -28.94 5.55 -13.78
CA GLY A 218 -27.76 4.71 -13.97
C GLY A 218 -28.11 3.46 -14.77
N VAL A 219 -27.10 2.77 -15.31
CA VAL A 219 -27.32 1.51 -16.02
C VAL A 219 -27.97 0.45 -15.11
N SER A 220 -28.58 -0.57 -15.72
CA SER A 220 -29.14 -1.72 -15.00
C SER A 220 -28.08 -2.36 -14.09
N GLY A 221 -28.46 -2.86 -12.92
CA GLY A 221 -27.57 -3.60 -12.01
C GLY A 221 -26.62 -2.78 -11.11
N LEU A 222 -26.65 -1.43 -11.16
CA LEU A 222 -25.85 -0.58 -10.24
C LEU A 222 -26.41 -0.45 -8.82
N GLY A 223 -27.50 -1.14 -8.49
CA GLY A 223 -28.16 -1.06 -7.18
C GLY A 223 -28.88 0.28 -6.93
N LYS A 224 -29.53 0.87 -7.95
CA LYS A 224 -30.22 2.17 -7.84
C LYS A 224 -31.31 2.17 -6.76
N SER A 225 -32.16 1.15 -6.76
CA SER A 225 -33.23 0.96 -5.78
C SER A 225 -32.66 0.75 -4.38
N ARG A 226 -31.61 -0.07 -4.26
CA ARG A 226 -30.94 -0.28 -2.97
C ARG A 226 -30.28 0.99 -2.45
N PHE A 227 -29.65 1.78 -3.32
CA PHE A 227 -29.08 3.08 -2.96
C PHE A 227 -30.15 4.04 -2.43
N ALA A 228 -31.29 4.16 -3.11
CA ALA A 228 -32.38 5.02 -2.65
C ALA A 228 -32.94 4.57 -1.30
N LEU A 229 -33.08 3.24 -1.09
CA LEU A 229 -33.49 2.66 0.18
C LEU A 229 -32.52 3.04 1.30
N GLU A 230 -31.24 2.76 1.12
CA GLU A 230 -30.22 2.98 2.16
C GLU A 230 -29.98 4.46 2.44
N ALA A 231 -30.06 5.32 1.42
CA ALA A 231 -29.97 6.77 1.59
C ALA A 231 -31.15 7.34 2.41
N LEU A 232 -32.29 6.67 2.44
CA LEU A 232 -33.45 7.09 3.25
C LEU A 232 -33.51 6.39 4.62
N ARG A 233 -32.64 5.41 4.88
CA ARG A 233 -32.64 4.62 6.10
C ARG A 233 -32.10 5.39 7.30
N GLY A 234 -32.84 5.35 8.41
CA GLY A 234 -32.49 6.06 9.64
C GLY A 234 -32.65 7.58 9.56
N GLU A 235 -33.08 8.11 8.42
CA GLU A 235 -33.25 9.54 8.21
C GLU A 235 -34.60 10.04 8.73
N GLN A 236 -34.67 11.34 9.05
CA GLN A 236 -35.90 11.96 9.53
C GLN A 236 -37.10 11.78 8.58
N TYR A 237 -36.85 11.58 7.29
CA TYR A 237 -37.91 11.41 6.29
C TYR A 237 -38.37 9.96 6.10
N GLU A 238 -37.67 8.96 6.66
CA GLU A 238 -38.01 7.53 6.52
C GLU A 238 -39.50 7.23 6.76
N PRO A 239 -40.16 7.79 7.80
CA PRO A 239 -41.57 7.50 8.08
C PRO A 239 -42.55 8.02 7.02
N LEU A 240 -42.12 8.94 6.14
CA LEU A 240 -42.94 9.58 5.11
C LEU A 240 -42.92 8.84 3.76
N VAL A 241 -42.07 7.82 3.63
CA VAL A 241 -41.79 7.18 2.35
C VAL A 241 -42.86 6.14 2.00
N ILE A 242 -43.39 6.26 0.77
CA ILE A 242 -44.10 5.20 0.06
C ILE A 242 -43.33 4.83 -1.20
N TYR A 243 -43.34 3.54 -1.55
CA TYR A 243 -42.59 2.99 -2.66
C TYR A 243 -43.50 2.31 -3.68
N ALA A 244 -43.34 2.63 -4.96
CA ALA A 244 -43.99 1.96 -6.07
C ALA A 244 -42.92 1.20 -6.89
N PRO A 245 -43.03 -0.13 -7.05
CA PRO A 245 -42.03 -0.93 -7.78
C PRO A 245 -41.91 -0.63 -9.28
N ALA A 246 -42.92 0.00 -9.88
CA ALA A 246 -42.94 0.37 -11.29
C ALA A 246 -43.86 1.58 -11.51
N ALA A 247 -43.57 2.39 -12.54
CA ALA A 247 -44.35 3.59 -12.85
C ALA A 247 -45.83 3.28 -13.17
N ASP A 248 -46.12 2.15 -13.81
CA ASP A 248 -47.48 1.72 -14.15
C ASP A 248 -48.34 1.37 -12.91
N GLN A 249 -47.71 1.05 -11.79
CA GLN A 249 -48.37 0.79 -10.51
C GLN A 249 -48.77 2.10 -9.79
N PHE A 250 -48.21 3.24 -10.18
CA PHE A 250 -48.47 4.55 -9.61
C PHE A 250 -49.04 5.54 -10.65
N PRO A 251 -50.34 5.47 -10.97
CA PRO A 251 -50.93 6.32 -12.00
C PRO A 251 -50.90 7.79 -11.60
N ILE A 252 -50.75 8.68 -12.58
CA ILE A 252 -50.68 10.13 -12.38
C ILE A 252 -51.87 10.71 -11.58
N ASP A 253 -53.07 10.14 -11.75
CA ASP A 253 -54.27 10.57 -11.03
C ASP A 253 -54.13 10.41 -9.52
N LEU A 254 -53.36 9.41 -9.08
CA LEU A 254 -53.05 9.17 -7.68
C LEU A 254 -52.17 10.29 -7.10
N LEU A 255 -51.15 10.72 -7.85
CA LEU A 255 -50.28 11.84 -7.47
C LEU A 255 -51.08 13.15 -7.39
N ILE A 256 -51.93 13.40 -8.39
CA ILE A 256 -52.83 14.56 -8.44
C ILE A 256 -53.78 14.55 -7.24
N GLN A 257 -54.33 13.39 -6.89
CA GLN A 257 -55.21 13.24 -5.74
C GLN A 257 -54.49 13.55 -4.42
N LEU A 258 -53.32 12.94 -4.18
CA LEU A 258 -52.50 13.20 -2.99
C LEU A 258 -52.19 14.70 -2.83
N ARG A 259 -51.77 15.34 -3.91
CA ARG A 259 -51.51 16.78 -3.96
C ARG A 259 -52.76 17.62 -3.66
N THR A 260 -53.89 17.28 -4.27
CA THR A 260 -55.14 18.06 -4.13
C THR A 260 -55.75 17.90 -2.74
N GLN A 261 -55.56 16.75 -2.10
CA GLN A 261 -55.96 16.48 -0.72
C GLN A 261 -54.98 17.05 0.32
N GLY A 262 -53.86 17.65 -0.11
CA GLY A 262 -52.85 18.22 0.79
C GLY A 262 -52.13 17.19 1.65
N ARG A 263 -52.01 15.94 1.17
CA ARG A 263 -51.29 14.87 1.88
C ARG A 263 -49.78 15.15 1.89
N ILE A 264 -49.09 14.65 2.91
CA ILE A 264 -47.65 14.88 3.12
C ILE A 264 -46.91 13.54 3.00
N GLY A 265 -45.87 13.46 2.17
CA GLY A 265 -45.15 12.21 1.95
C GLY A 265 -44.05 12.28 0.89
N ILE A 266 -43.21 11.26 0.86
CA ILE A 266 -42.20 11.05 -0.19
C ILE A 266 -42.65 9.84 -1.02
N VAL A 267 -42.84 10.05 -2.32
CA VAL A 267 -43.20 9.00 -3.26
C VAL A 267 -41.95 8.60 -4.01
N VAL A 268 -41.49 7.37 -3.79
CA VAL A 268 -40.41 6.75 -4.56
C VAL A 268 -41.06 5.86 -5.62
N ILE A 269 -40.75 6.09 -6.89
CA ILE A 269 -41.25 5.30 -8.02
C ILE A 269 -40.07 4.69 -8.75
N ASP A 270 -39.96 3.37 -8.73
CA ASP A 270 -38.96 2.62 -9.46
C ASP A 270 -39.41 2.31 -10.89
N GLU A 271 -38.48 1.88 -11.73
CA GLU A 271 -38.70 1.55 -13.16
C GLU A 271 -39.52 2.63 -13.88
N CYS A 272 -39.11 3.89 -13.72
CA CYS A 272 -39.74 5.05 -14.32
C CYS A 272 -38.84 5.63 -15.41
N ASP A 273 -39.34 5.76 -16.64
CA ASP A 273 -38.56 6.36 -17.71
C ASP A 273 -38.49 7.90 -17.56
N ARG A 274 -37.59 8.55 -18.32
CA ARG A 274 -37.39 10.00 -18.21
C ARG A 274 -38.63 10.80 -18.64
N LYS A 275 -39.43 10.30 -19.58
CA LYS A 275 -40.64 10.96 -20.08
C LYS A 275 -41.76 10.89 -19.05
N GLU A 276 -41.95 9.73 -18.43
CA GLU A 276 -42.87 9.52 -17.32
C GLU A 276 -42.50 10.37 -16.12
N HIS A 277 -41.21 10.45 -15.78
CA HIS A 277 -40.71 11.34 -14.73
C HIS A 277 -41.12 12.79 -14.98
N GLU A 278 -40.89 13.32 -16.18
CA GLU A 278 -41.26 14.70 -16.51
C GLU A 278 -42.78 14.92 -16.43
N ILE A 279 -43.58 13.95 -16.86
CA ILE A 279 -45.03 14.00 -16.73
C ILE A 279 -45.44 14.10 -15.26
N LEU A 280 -44.92 13.20 -14.40
CA LEU A 280 -45.22 13.18 -12.97
C LEU A 280 -44.71 14.44 -12.25
N ALA A 281 -43.46 14.83 -12.50
CA ALA A 281 -42.82 16.00 -11.90
C ALA A 281 -43.54 17.30 -12.25
N SER A 282 -44.04 17.44 -13.49
CA SER A 282 -44.76 18.64 -13.93
C SER A 282 -46.09 18.87 -13.18
N THR A 283 -46.63 17.83 -12.51
CA THR A 283 -47.83 17.96 -11.69
C THR A 283 -47.56 18.55 -10.30
N LEU A 284 -46.31 18.58 -9.84
CA LEU A 284 -45.95 19.05 -8.51
C LEU A 284 -45.54 20.53 -8.53
N ALA A 285 -46.03 21.29 -7.56
CA ALA A 285 -45.59 22.67 -7.34
C ALA A 285 -44.31 22.68 -6.49
N ILE A 286 -43.54 23.77 -6.54
CA ILE A 286 -42.27 23.94 -5.80
C ILE A 286 -42.45 23.66 -4.29
N ASN A 287 -43.56 24.11 -3.71
CA ASN A 287 -43.91 23.93 -2.30
C ASN A 287 -44.91 22.78 -2.07
N SER A 288 -44.91 21.76 -2.93
CA SER A 288 -45.80 20.60 -2.71
C SER A 288 -45.42 19.88 -1.41
N PRO A 289 -46.40 19.47 -0.58
CA PRO A 289 -46.17 18.60 0.57
C PRO A 289 -45.78 17.17 0.16
N ILE A 290 -45.93 16.84 -1.13
CA ILE A 290 -45.45 15.59 -1.72
C ILE A 290 -44.10 15.84 -2.40
N ARG A 291 -43.13 14.99 -2.09
CA ARG A 291 -41.83 14.94 -2.78
C ARG A 291 -41.80 13.69 -3.67
N LEU A 292 -41.32 13.82 -4.90
CA LEU A 292 -41.20 12.71 -5.84
C LEU A 292 -39.73 12.34 -6.05
N VAL A 293 -39.40 11.06 -5.91
CA VAL A 293 -38.12 10.49 -6.31
C VAL A 293 -38.41 9.41 -7.33
N THR A 294 -37.93 9.55 -8.56
CA THR A 294 -38.03 8.47 -9.55
C THR A 294 -36.70 7.78 -9.75
N ILE A 295 -36.73 6.49 -10.07
CA ILE A 295 -35.55 5.68 -10.35
C ILE A 295 -35.73 5.08 -11.74
N GLY A 296 -34.68 5.09 -12.55
CA GLY A 296 -34.72 4.44 -13.85
C GLY A 296 -33.40 4.52 -14.60
N GLU A 297 -33.44 4.15 -15.87
CA GLU A 297 -32.27 4.19 -16.74
C GLU A 297 -31.96 5.59 -17.27
N GLN A 298 -30.75 5.73 -17.80
CA GLN A 298 -30.32 6.94 -18.50
C GLN A 298 -31.05 7.03 -19.84
N GLY A 299 -31.75 8.15 -20.06
CA GLY A 299 -32.45 8.42 -21.31
C GLY A 299 -31.76 9.47 -22.19
N LEU A 300 -32.38 9.79 -23.33
CA LEU A 300 -32.06 10.95 -24.15
C LEU A 300 -32.98 12.14 -23.77
N GLY A 301 -32.42 13.35 -23.67
CA GLY A 301 -33.18 14.60 -23.40
C GLY A 301 -32.84 15.27 -22.05
N SER A 302 -33.18 16.54 -21.84
CA SER A 302 -32.92 17.25 -20.57
C SER A 302 -34.13 17.21 -19.63
N THR A 303 -33.94 16.94 -18.34
CA THR A 303 -34.99 17.11 -17.31
C THR A 303 -34.91 18.49 -16.65
N ARG A 304 -36.01 18.94 -16.05
CA ARG A 304 -36.03 20.16 -15.20
C ARG A 304 -35.72 19.86 -13.73
N SER A 305 -35.91 18.61 -13.32
CA SER A 305 -35.57 18.11 -11.99
C SER A 305 -34.07 17.82 -11.85
N PRO A 306 -33.50 17.91 -10.63
CA PRO A 306 -32.17 17.39 -10.34
C PRO A 306 -32.06 15.90 -10.69
N ILE A 307 -31.00 15.54 -11.42
CA ILE A 307 -30.63 14.15 -11.71
C ILE A 307 -29.43 13.77 -10.85
N LEU A 308 -29.57 12.69 -10.10
CA LEU A 308 -28.46 11.97 -9.48
C LEU A 308 -28.00 10.86 -10.41
N ASN A 309 -26.83 11.07 -11.03
CA ASN A 309 -26.19 10.03 -11.83
C ASN A 309 -25.36 9.14 -10.93
N LEU A 310 -25.73 7.88 -10.93
CA LEU A 310 -25.18 6.87 -10.06
C LEU A 310 -24.03 6.19 -10.82
N SER A 311 -22.82 6.38 -10.32
CA SER A 311 -21.58 5.91 -10.95
C SER A 311 -21.42 4.39 -10.81
N VAL A 312 -20.59 3.81 -11.68
CA VAL A 312 -20.11 2.43 -11.53
C VAL A 312 -19.50 2.22 -10.14
N PHE A 313 -19.70 1.02 -9.59
CA PHE A 313 -19.16 0.68 -8.27
C PHE A 313 -17.66 0.42 -8.39
N GLY A 314 -16.86 1.00 -7.48
CA GLY A 314 -15.40 0.84 -7.51
C GLY A 314 -14.95 -0.56 -7.08
N ASP A 315 -13.77 -0.97 -7.53
CA ASP A 315 -13.23 -2.33 -7.34
C ASP A 315 -13.02 -2.70 -5.88
N GLU A 316 -12.44 -1.81 -5.06
CA GLU A 316 -12.20 -2.05 -3.63
C GLU A 316 -13.53 -2.20 -2.84
N PRO A 317 -14.50 -1.28 -2.97
CA PRO A 317 -15.84 -1.50 -2.41
C PRO A 317 -16.52 -2.77 -2.93
N MET A 318 -16.33 -3.13 -4.22
CA MET A 318 -16.88 -4.35 -4.79
C MET A 318 -16.27 -5.59 -4.13
N GLN A 319 -14.96 -5.59 -3.89
CA GLN A 319 -14.27 -6.67 -3.20
C GLN A 319 -14.84 -6.88 -1.79
N GLU A 320 -15.09 -5.81 -1.05
CA GLU A 320 -15.69 -5.88 0.27
C GLU A 320 -17.16 -6.37 0.23
N LEU A 321 -17.92 -5.94 -0.78
CA LEU A 321 -19.28 -6.40 -1.04
C LEU A 321 -19.32 -7.90 -1.29
N LEU A 322 -18.43 -8.41 -2.15
CA LEU A 322 -18.31 -9.84 -2.45
C LEU A 322 -17.83 -10.62 -1.22
N ARG A 323 -16.82 -10.14 -0.49
CA ARG A 323 -16.33 -10.80 0.73
C ARG A 323 -17.43 -10.96 1.78
N THR A 324 -18.26 -9.95 1.93
CA THR A 324 -19.35 -9.91 2.92
C THR A 324 -20.52 -10.81 2.52
N ASN A 325 -20.93 -10.77 1.24
CA ASN A 325 -22.13 -11.46 0.77
C ASN A 325 -21.85 -12.86 0.19
N ARG A 326 -20.58 -13.17 -0.14
CA ARG A 326 -20.13 -14.40 -0.82
C ARG A 326 -18.83 -14.92 -0.19
N ALA A 327 -18.87 -15.25 1.10
CA ALA A 327 -17.68 -15.66 1.88
C ALA A 327 -16.91 -16.87 1.32
N ASN A 328 -17.55 -17.72 0.50
CA ASN A 328 -16.93 -18.89 -0.12
C ASN A 328 -16.17 -18.56 -1.43
N LEU A 329 -16.22 -17.32 -1.91
CA LEU A 329 -15.50 -16.91 -3.10
C LEU A 329 -14.01 -16.73 -2.77
N SER A 330 -13.12 -17.39 -3.52
CA SER A 330 -11.68 -17.21 -3.34
C SER A 330 -11.24 -15.78 -3.72
N PRO A 331 -10.19 -15.24 -3.10
CA PRO A 331 -9.62 -13.95 -3.50
C PRO A 331 -9.23 -13.91 -4.99
N GLU A 332 -8.71 -15.01 -5.52
CA GLU A 332 -8.34 -15.18 -6.93
C GLU A 332 -9.57 -15.06 -7.85
N ALA A 333 -10.65 -15.78 -7.56
CA ALA A 333 -11.88 -15.70 -8.33
C ALA A 333 -12.56 -14.33 -8.19
N SER A 334 -12.49 -13.72 -7.00
CA SER A 334 -13.07 -12.40 -6.75
C SER A 334 -12.47 -11.33 -7.67
N ARG A 335 -11.18 -11.38 -7.99
CA ARG A 335 -10.55 -10.41 -8.90
C ARG A 335 -11.14 -10.48 -10.31
N VAL A 336 -11.28 -11.69 -10.85
CA VAL A 336 -11.89 -11.92 -12.17
C VAL A 336 -13.35 -11.46 -12.17
N VAL A 337 -14.11 -11.80 -11.12
CA VAL A 337 -15.50 -11.36 -10.98
C VAL A 337 -15.61 -9.83 -10.98
N ILE A 338 -14.75 -9.13 -10.25
CA ILE A 338 -14.76 -7.65 -10.20
C ILE A 338 -14.44 -7.07 -11.59
N GLN A 339 -13.40 -7.59 -12.24
CA GLN A 339 -12.99 -7.15 -13.57
C GLN A 339 -14.10 -7.37 -14.61
N VAL A 340 -14.71 -8.57 -14.62
CA VAL A 340 -15.80 -8.92 -15.55
C VAL A 340 -17.08 -8.17 -15.22
N ALA A 341 -17.37 -7.90 -13.95
CA ALA A 341 -18.55 -7.14 -13.58
C ALA A 341 -18.48 -5.66 -13.99
N ALA A 342 -17.26 -5.11 -14.16
CA ALA A 342 -17.03 -3.72 -14.55
C ALA A 342 -17.85 -2.70 -13.72
N GLY A 343 -17.91 -2.93 -12.40
CA GLY A 343 -18.64 -2.10 -11.45
C GLY A 343 -20.16 -2.31 -11.39
N ASN A 344 -20.71 -3.32 -12.08
CA ASN A 344 -22.10 -3.75 -11.98
C ASN A 344 -22.29 -4.71 -10.78
N ILE A 345 -23.09 -4.30 -9.79
CA ILE A 345 -23.23 -5.02 -8.51
C ILE A 345 -24.00 -6.33 -8.69
N ASP A 346 -25.13 -6.29 -9.39
CA ASP A 346 -25.98 -7.46 -9.57
C ASP A 346 -25.27 -8.51 -10.43
N TYR A 347 -24.56 -8.08 -11.46
CA TYR A 347 -23.76 -8.99 -12.28
C TYR A 347 -22.58 -9.57 -11.49
N ALA A 348 -21.88 -8.77 -10.66
CA ALA A 348 -20.82 -9.29 -9.77
C ALA A 348 -21.35 -10.38 -8.83
N LEU A 349 -22.51 -10.16 -8.20
CA LEU A 349 -23.13 -11.14 -7.29
C LEU A 349 -23.58 -12.42 -8.01
N LYS A 350 -24.01 -12.30 -9.28
CA LYS A 350 -24.34 -13.44 -10.14
C LYS A 350 -23.08 -14.22 -10.53
N LEU A 351 -22.06 -13.53 -11.04
CA LEU A 351 -20.79 -14.13 -11.46
C LEU A 351 -20.07 -14.81 -10.29
N ALA A 352 -20.10 -14.19 -9.10
CA ALA A 352 -19.57 -14.80 -7.89
C ALA A 352 -20.24 -16.14 -7.58
N GLN A 353 -21.56 -16.26 -7.77
CA GLN A 353 -22.25 -17.54 -7.61
C GLN A 353 -21.80 -18.57 -8.66
N VAL A 354 -21.70 -18.16 -9.93
CA VAL A 354 -21.24 -19.05 -11.02
C VAL A 354 -19.81 -19.55 -10.75
N ALA A 355 -18.93 -18.68 -10.26
CA ALA A 355 -17.56 -19.03 -9.89
C ALA A 355 -17.50 -19.99 -8.68
N ILE A 356 -18.33 -19.76 -7.65
CA ILE A 356 -18.45 -20.66 -6.49
C ILE A 356 -18.95 -22.05 -6.90
N ASP A 357 -19.91 -22.11 -7.83
CA ASP A 357 -20.48 -23.38 -8.31
C ASP A 357 -19.50 -24.17 -9.21
N GLY A 358 -18.34 -23.59 -9.56
CA GLY A 358 -17.30 -24.22 -10.37
C GLY A 358 -17.64 -24.32 -11.87
N ASN A 359 -18.65 -23.59 -12.33
CA ASN A 359 -19.21 -23.73 -13.68
C ASN A 359 -18.44 -22.96 -14.76
N ALA A 360 -17.48 -22.10 -14.40
CA ALA A 360 -16.69 -21.33 -15.36
C ALA A 360 -15.24 -21.16 -14.89
N GLY A 361 -14.30 -21.58 -15.74
CA GLY A 361 -12.85 -21.41 -15.51
C GLY A 361 -12.29 -20.10 -16.07
N SER A 362 -13.06 -19.31 -16.81
CA SER A 362 -12.61 -18.07 -17.44
C SER A 362 -13.72 -17.04 -17.64
N ALA A 363 -13.34 -15.79 -17.88
CA ALA A 363 -14.22 -14.67 -18.21
C ALA A 363 -15.09 -14.98 -19.43
N GLY A 364 -14.52 -15.55 -20.50
CA GLY A 364 -15.28 -15.98 -21.68
C GLY A 364 -16.37 -17.01 -21.36
N GLY A 365 -16.13 -17.91 -20.39
CA GLY A 365 -17.14 -18.87 -19.91
C GLY A 365 -18.16 -18.28 -18.93
N LEU A 366 -17.80 -17.19 -18.23
CA LEU A 366 -18.66 -16.47 -17.29
C LEU A 366 -19.70 -15.58 -18.01
N ILE A 367 -19.42 -15.13 -19.24
CA ILE A 367 -20.24 -14.13 -19.94
C ILE A 367 -21.19 -14.79 -20.93
N ALA A 368 -22.50 -14.73 -20.63
CA ALA A 368 -23.56 -15.14 -21.55
C ALA A 368 -24.15 -13.93 -22.30
N GLU A 369 -24.66 -14.16 -23.52
CA GLU A 369 -25.32 -13.10 -24.30
C GLU A 369 -26.56 -12.53 -23.59
N ASP A 370 -27.39 -13.39 -23.00
CA ASP A 370 -28.57 -12.98 -22.24
C ASP A 370 -28.20 -12.07 -21.05
N ASP A 371 -27.01 -12.28 -20.47
CA ASP A 371 -26.51 -11.47 -19.36
C ASP A 371 -26.05 -10.10 -19.82
N LEU A 372 -25.36 -10.03 -20.97
CA LEU A 372 -25.01 -8.75 -21.57
C LEU A 372 -26.24 -7.93 -21.91
N ARG A 373 -27.29 -8.61 -22.41
CA ARG A 373 -28.57 -7.99 -22.73
C ARG A 373 -29.31 -7.48 -21.50
N ALA A 374 -29.19 -8.19 -20.38
CA ALA A 374 -29.85 -7.83 -19.12
C ALA A 374 -29.14 -6.70 -18.35
N PHE A 375 -27.80 -6.65 -18.36
CA PHE A 375 -27.02 -5.81 -17.45
C PHE A 375 -26.28 -4.63 -18.11
N PHE A 376 -26.08 -4.64 -19.43
CA PHE A 376 -25.26 -3.63 -20.11
C PHE A 376 -25.93 -2.94 -21.29
N THR A 377 -26.62 -3.68 -22.17
CA THR A 377 -27.26 -3.10 -23.36
C THR A 377 -28.39 -3.96 -23.90
N ASP A 378 -29.55 -3.38 -24.15
CA ASP A 378 -30.70 -4.09 -24.73
C ASP A 378 -30.49 -4.47 -26.21
N GLN A 379 -29.57 -3.79 -26.91
CA GLN A 379 -29.33 -3.94 -28.35
C GLN A 379 -27.84 -4.00 -28.69
N LEU A 380 -27.37 -5.20 -29.05
CA LEU A 380 -26.12 -5.37 -29.79
C LEU A 380 -26.37 -5.18 -31.30
N PRO A 381 -25.37 -4.72 -32.07
CA PRO A 381 -25.47 -4.67 -33.54
C PRO A 381 -25.76 -6.06 -34.13
N ASP A 382 -26.46 -6.11 -35.25
CA ASP A 382 -26.77 -7.37 -35.96
C ASP A 382 -26.03 -7.47 -37.31
N GLY A 383 -25.96 -8.69 -37.85
CA GLY A 383 -25.47 -8.96 -39.21
C GLY A 383 -24.00 -8.56 -39.42
N GLN A 384 -23.72 -7.82 -40.49
CA GLN A 384 -22.34 -7.44 -40.87
C GLN A 384 -21.68 -6.50 -39.84
N LEU A 385 -22.48 -5.63 -39.19
CA LEU A 385 -21.99 -4.74 -38.13
C LEU A 385 -21.65 -5.50 -36.84
N PHE A 386 -22.32 -6.62 -36.56
CA PHE A 386 -21.94 -7.52 -35.46
C PHE A 386 -20.55 -8.11 -35.70
N LEU A 387 -20.30 -8.70 -36.87
CA LEU A 387 -19.01 -9.28 -37.24
C LEU A 387 -17.88 -8.25 -37.20
N ALA A 388 -18.13 -7.04 -37.71
CA ALA A 388 -17.20 -5.93 -37.62
C ALA A 388 -16.97 -5.47 -36.16
N SER A 389 -17.98 -5.53 -35.30
CA SER A 389 -17.82 -5.25 -33.85
C SER A 389 -16.95 -6.29 -33.16
N CYS A 390 -17.11 -7.58 -33.50
CA CYS A 390 -16.24 -8.66 -33.05
C CYS A 390 -14.79 -8.44 -33.48
N ALA A 391 -14.56 -8.03 -34.73
CA ALA A 391 -13.22 -7.71 -35.24
C ALA A 391 -12.54 -6.57 -34.48
N LEU A 392 -13.28 -5.50 -34.15
CA LEU A 392 -12.74 -4.39 -33.36
C LEU A 392 -12.48 -4.79 -31.89
N ALA A 393 -13.31 -5.67 -31.34
CA ALA A 393 -13.19 -6.13 -29.96
C ALA A 393 -11.99 -7.06 -29.73
N LEU A 394 -11.40 -7.64 -30.79
CA LEU A 394 -10.20 -8.49 -30.72
C LEU A 394 -8.99 -7.81 -30.08
N PHE A 395 -8.97 -6.48 -30.01
CA PHE A 395 -7.86 -5.71 -29.46
C PHE A 395 -8.27 -5.04 -28.14
N SER A 396 -7.33 -4.91 -27.20
CA SER A 396 -7.54 -4.12 -25.99
C SER A 396 -7.86 -2.67 -26.33
N ARG A 397 -7.25 -2.15 -27.40
CA ARG A 397 -7.57 -0.90 -28.10
C ARG A 397 -7.01 -0.91 -29.52
N PHE A 398 -7.52 -0.01 -30.36
CA PHE A 398 -7.08 0.15 -31.75
C PHE A 398 -7.09 1.63 -32.18
N GLY A 399 -6.16 1.98 -33.04
CA GLY A 399 -5.99 3.32 -33.59
C GLY A 399 -7.12 3.66 -34.57
N PHE A 400 -7.77 4.80 -34.36
CA PHE A 400 -8.98 5.19 -35.10
C PHE A 400 -8.85 6.51 -35.85
N ASP A 401 -8.13 7.46 -35.24
CA ASP A 401 -7.92 8.81 -35.76
C ASP A 401 -6.42 9.11 -35.96
N GLY A 402 -6.10 10.06 -36.83
CA GLY A 402 -4.73 10.53 -37.04
C GLY A 402 -3.80 9.44 -37.62
N GLU A 403 -2.54 9.45 -37.22
CA GLU A 403 -1.54 8.47 -37.67
C GLU A 403 -1.89 7.01 -37.29
N PRO A 404 -2.35 6.70 -36.05
CA PRO A 404 -2.78 5.34 -35.69
C PRO A 404 -3.98 4.80 -36.49
N ALA A 405 -4.68 5.61 -37.30
CA ALA A 405 -5.81 5.14 -38.11
C ALA A 405 -5.41 4.03 -39.12
N MET A 406 -4.12 3.92 -39.46
CA MET A 406 -3.59 2.82 -40.28
C MET A 406 -3.82 1.44 -39.64
N GLU A 407 -3.98 1.36 -38.32
CA GLU A 407 -4.30 0.12 -37.61
C GLU A 407 -5.65 -0.46 -38.07
N ILE A 408 -6.70 0.36 -38.23
CA ILE A 408 -8.00 -0.09 -38.76
C ILE A 408 -7.87 -0.62 -40.18
N ASP A 409 -7.02 0.00 -41.01
CA ASP A 409 -6.81 -0.46 -42.37
C ASP A 409 -6.11 -1.84 -42.38
N ALA A 410 -5.19 -2.09 -41.45
CA ALA A 410 -4.55 -3.38 -41.26
C ALA A 410 -5.55 -4.45 -40.79
N ILE A 411 -6.41 -4.12 -39.82
CA ILE A 411 -7.47 -5.01 -39.32
C ILE A 411 -8.44 -5.38 -40.45
N ALA A 412 -8.90 -4.38 -41.23
CA ALA A 412 -9.80 -4.59 -42.36
C ALA A 412 -9.19 -5.56 -43.38
N ARG A 413 -7.94 -5.31 -43.80
CA ARG A 413 -7.23 -6.16 -44.76
C ARG A 413 -7.01 -7.58 -44.24
N GLY A 414 -6.50 -7.72 -43.01
CA GLY A 414 -6.15 -9.02 -42.43
C GLY A 414 -7.35 -9.91 -42.13
N LEU A 415 -8.54 -9.34 -41.89
CA LEU A 415 -9.76 -10.09 -41.62
C LEU A 415 -10.70 -10.21 -42.84
N GLY A 416 -10.40 -9.49 -43.92
CA GLY A 416 -11.23 -9.43 -45.12
C GLY A 416 -12.56 -8.71 -44.90
N LEU A 417 -12.54 -7.64 -44.11
CA LEU A 417 -13.68 -6.75 -43.85
C LEU A 417 -13.46 -5.40 -44.57
N SER A 418 -14.52 -4.63 -44.77
CA SER A 418 -14.37 -3.27 -45.30
C SER A 418 -14.09 -2.27 -44.16
N VAL A 419 -13.28 -1.24 -44.44
CA VAL A 419 -13.03 -0.14 -43.49
C VAL A 419 -14.33 0.59 -43.14
N ASP A 420 -15.26 0.68 -44.09
CA ASP A 420 -16.57 1.29 -43.88
C ASP A 420 -17.42 0.49 -42.88
N ASP A 421 -17.36 -0.86 -42.93
CA ASP A 421 -18.05 -1.71 -41.94
C ASP A 421 -17.46 -1.55 -40.55
N LEU A 422 -16.13 -1.50 -40.42
CA LEU A 422 -15.47 -1.29 -39.12
C LEU A 422 -15.81 0.09 -38.54
N ARG A 423 -15.76 1.15 -39.35
CA ARG A 423 -16.16 2.50 -38.93
C ARG A 423 -17.65 2.56 -38.59
N GLY A 424 -18.50 1.86 -39.35
CA GLY A 424 -19.93 1.73 -39.08
C GLY A 424 -20.21 1.00 -37.77
N ALA A 425 -19.48 -0.07 -37.48
CA ALA A 425 -19.57 -0.84 -36.24
C ALA A 425 -19.14 0.01 -35.04
N ALA A 426 -18.01 0.72 -35.14
CA ALA A 426 -17.55 1.65 -34.11
C ALA A 426 -18.59 2.74 -33.83
N ALA A 427 -19.18 3.34 -34.87
CA ALA A 427 -20.25 4.33 -34.70
C ALA A 427 -21.53 3.72 -34.08
N SER A 428 -21.82 2.44 -34.33
CA SER A 428 -22.91 1.72 -33.68
C SER A 428 -22.63 1.47 -32.21
N LEU A 429 -21.45 0.93 -31.86
CA LEU A 429 -21.04 0.69 -30.48
C LEU A 429 -21.04 2.01 -29.67
N GLN A 430 -20.50 3.08 -30.24
CA GLN A 430 -20.47 4.40 -29.60
C GLN A 430 -21.89 4.94 -29.31
N ARG A 431 -22.86 4.73 -30.20
CA ARG A 431 -24.26 5.16 -29.96
C ARG A 431 -24.91 4.44 -28.79
N HIS A 432 -24.48 3.22 -28.49
CA HIS A 432 -24.98 2.44 -27.35
C HIS A 432 -24.07 2.56 -26.11
N GLY A 433 -23.08 3.45 -26.12
CA GLY A 433 -22.14 3.61 -25.00
C GLY A 433 -21.11 2.47 -24.86
N LEU A 434 -20.97 1.62 -25.88
CA LEU A 434 -20.12 0.42 -25.88
C LEU A 434 -18.75 0.62 -26.51
N LEU A 435 -18.37 1.89 -26.74
CA LEU A 435 -17.08 2.26 -27.30
C LEU A 435 -16.53 3.45 -26.52
N SER A 436 -15.38 3.26 -25.89
CA SER A 436 -14.64 4.34 -25.25
C SER A 436 -13.71 5.01 -26.25
N LYS A 437 -13.51 6.32 -26.06
CA LYS A 437 -12.57 7.14 -26.83
C LYS A 437 -11.53 7.71 -25.89
N GLN A 438 -10.27 7.53 -26.23
CA GLN A 438 -9.14 8.10 -25.51
C GLN A 438 -8.09 8.55 -26.52
N GLY A 439 -7.88 9.86 -26.63
CA GLY A 439 -7.08 10.46 -27.69
C GLY A 439 -7.50 9.94 -29.08
N ARG A 440 -6.55 9.33 -29.79
CA ARG A 440 -6.72 8.75 -31.14
C ARG A 440 -7.18 7.29 -31.15
N TYR A 441 -7.23 6.64 -29.98
CA TYR A 441 -7.60 5.23 -29.86
C TYR A 441 -9.08 5.05 -29.55
N ARG A 442 -9.57 3.85 -29.81
CA ARG A 442 -10.88 3.35 -29.38
C ARG A 442 -10.73 1.99 -28.72
N SER A 443 -11.62 1.66 -27.80
CA SER A 443 -11.79 0.29 -27.28
C SER A 443 -13.25 0.00 -27.11
N VAL A 444 -13.57 -1.27 -27.37
CA VAL A 444 -14.89 -1.81 -27.08
C VAL A 444 -14.99 -1.97 -25.56
N GLY A 445 -16.10 -1.52 -24.99
CA GLY A 445 -16.38 -1.61 -23.57
C GLY A 445 -17.89 -1.71 -23.31
N PRO A 446 -18.33 -1.88 -22.06
CA PRO A 446 -17.53 -2.23 -20.88
C PRO A 446 -16.86 -3.61 -21.04
N HIS A 447 -15.89 -3.92 -20.16
CA HIS A 447 -15.05 -5.12 -20.26
C HIS A 447 -15.79 -6.42 -20.63
N PRO A 448 -16.92 -6.80 -20.01
CA PRO A 448 -17.64 -8.04 -20.38
C PRO A 448 -18.19 -8.04 -21.81
N VAL A 449 -18.63 -6.90 -22.34
CA VAL A 449 -19.05 -6.78 -23.74
C VAL A 449 -17.85 -6.97 -24.68
N ALA A 450 -16.71 -6.39 -24.32
CA ALA A 450 -15.47 -6.53 -25.07
C ALA A 450 -15.00 -7.98 -25.13
N VAL A 451 -14.98 -8.67 -23.98
CA VAL A 451 -14.59 -10.09 -23.88
C VAL A 451 -15.53 -10.99 -24.68
N TYR A 452 -16.85 -10.79 -24.59
CA TYR A 452 -17.81 -11.57 -25.39
C TYR A 452 -17.63 -11.37 -26.90
N LEU A 453 -17.55 -10.11 -27.35
CA LEU A 453 -17.38 -9.80 -28.77
C LEU A 453 -16.02 -10.31 -29.29
N ALA A 454 -14.96 -10.21 -28.48
CA ALA A 454 -13.65 -10.74 -28.81
C ALA A 454 -13.66 -12.28 -28.91
N ALA A 455 -14.33 -12.98 -27.98
CA ALA A 455 -14.48 -14.44 -28.03
C ALA A 455 -15.18 -14.88 -29.33
N ARG A 456 -16.28 -14.23 -29.70
CA ARG A 456 -16.94 -14.45 -31.00
C ARG A 456 -16.02 -14.11 -32.18
N GLY A 457 -15.20 -13.09 -32.06
CA GLY A 457 -14.20 -12.71 -33.06
C GLY A 457 -13.14 -13.80 -33.26
N TRP A 458 -12.64 -14.41 -32.20
CA TRP A 458 -11.70 -15.53 -32.27
C TRP A 458 -12.33 -16.77 -32.89
N ASP A 459 -13.59 -17.09 -32.55
CA ASP A 459 -14.34 -18.19 -33.16
C ASP A 459 -14.51 -18.01 -34.67
N GLU A 460 -14.88 -16.82 -35.12
CA GLU A 460 -15.16 -16.52 -36.53
C GLU A 460 -13.87 -16.35 -37.35
N PHE A 461 -12.91 -15.58 -36.83
CA PHE A 461 -11.75 -15.12 -37.58
C PHE A 461 -10.47 -15.90 -37.28
N GLY A 462 -10.45 -16.85 -36.34
CA GLY A 462 -9.23 -17.48 -35.81
C GLY A 462 -8.21 -17.93 -36.86
N ARG A 463 -8.65 -18.51 -37.99
CA ARG A 463 -7.75 -18.90 -39.08
C ARG A 463 -7.13 -17.71 -39.81
N LYS A 464 -7.92 -16.66 -40.08
CA LYS A 464 -7.45 -15.43 -40.75
C LYS A 464 -6.56 -14.61 -39.83
N ILE A 465 -6.87 -14.56 -38.53
CA ILE A 465 -6.03 -13.89 -37.54
C ILE A 465 -4.59 -14.39 -37.67
N VAL A 466 -4.43 -15.70 -37.73
CA VAL A 466 -3.11 -16.34 -37.79
C VAL A 466 -2.46 -16.24 -39.16
N ALA A 467 -3.20 -16.56 -40.23
CA ALA A 467 -2.62 -16.68 -41.56
C ALA A 467 -2.44 -15.34 -42.28
N GLU A 468 -3.29 -14.35 -42.00
CA GLU A 468 -3.40 -13.12 -42.79
C GLU A 468 -3.20 -11.85 -41.95
N LEU A 469 -3.71 -11.79 -40.72
CA LEU A 469 -3.65 -10.59 -39.88
C LEU A 469 -2.32 -10.43 -39.14
N LEU A 470 -1.90 -11.42 -38.35
CA LEU A 470 -0.67 -11.38 -37.54
C LEU A 470 0.57 -10.92 -38.34
N PRO A 471 0.81 -11.39 -39.58
CA PRO A 471 1.96 -10.94 -40.38
C PRO A 471 1.95 -9.46 -40.77
N GLN A 472 0.80 -8.77 -40.64
CA GLN A 472 0.63 -7.35 -40.96
C GLN A 472 0.69 -6.45 -39.72
N LEU A 473 0.67 -7.01 -38.50
CA LEU A 473 0.67 -6.24 -37.26
C LEU A 473 2.10 -5.88 -36.86
N ASP A 474 2.27 -4.71 -36.23
CA ASP A 474 3.48 -4.41 -35.47
C ASP A 474 3.45 -5.06 -34.09
N SER A 475 4.53 -4.91 -33.32
CA SER A 475 4.65 -5.54 -32.00
C SER A 475 3.60 -5.04 -30.99
N ASP A 476 3.32 -3.73 -30.98
CA ASP A 476 2.35 -3.11 -30.07
C ASP A 476 0.91 -3.57 -30.37
N LEU A 477 0.49 -3.57 -31.63
CA LEU A 477 -0.85 -4.06 -31.98
C LEU A 477 -0.99 -5.58 -31.79
N THR A 478 0.09 -6.33 -31.99
CA THR A 478 0.16 -7.77 -31.67
C THR A 478 0.00 -8.02 -30.17
N GLU A 479 0.67 -7.24 -29.33
CA GLU A 479 0.52 -7.30 -27.87
C GLU A 479 -0.93 -7.02 -27.46
N ARG A 480 -1.57 -5.98 -28.02
CA ARG A 480 -2.96 -5.63 -27.71
C ARG A 480 -3.96 -6.72 -28.13
N LEU A 481 -3.69 -7.46 -29.20
CA LEU A 481 -4.47 -8.61 -29.65
C LEU A 481 -4.38 -9.77 -28.63
N PHE A 482 -3.16 -10.14 -28.25
CA PHE A 482 -2.96 -11.25 -27.30
C PHE A 482 -3.32 -10.90 -25.86
N ARG A 483 -3.16 -9.64 -25.45
CA ARG A 483 -3.68 -9.12 -24.18
C ARG A 483 -5.18 -9.32 -24.09
N ARG A 484 -5.93 -8.92 -25.14
CA ARG A 484 -7.37 -9.15 -25.20
C ARG A 484 -7.72 -10.64 -25.24
N ALA A 485 -6.93 -11.46 -25.92
CA ALA A 485 -7.14 -12.91 -25.88
C ALA A 485 -6.99 -13.44 -24.43
N ALA A 486 -5.98 -12.98 -23.69
CA ALA A 486 -5.79 -13.36 -22.29
C ALA A 486 -6.92 -12.84 -21.37
N ASP A 487 -7.57 -11.71 -21.70
CA ASP A 487 -8.81 -11.25 -21.03
C ASP A 487 -9.99 -12.22 -21.23
N ILE A 488 -10.01 -13.01 -22.31
CA ILE A 488 -11.03 -14.05 -22.52
C ILE A 488 -10.74 -15.27 -21.64
N GLY A 489 -9.47 -15.66 -21.55
CA GLY A 489 -8.96 -16.81 -20.79
C GLY A 489 -8.36 -17.91 -21.65
N ASP A 490 -8.33 -19.14 -21.14
CA ASP A 490 -7.72 -20.32 -21.80
C ASP A 490 -8.35 -20.56 -23.19
N LEU A 491 -7.53 -20.55 -24.24
CA LEU A 491 -7.95 -20.94 -25.59
C LEU A 491 -7.72 -22.44 -25.74
N ASP A 492 -8.58 -23.13 -26.50
CA ASP A 492 -8.35 -24.54 -26.79
C ASP A 492 -6.94 -24.73 -27.37
N ALA A 493 -6.18 -25.66 -26.79
CA ALA A 493 -4.85 -26.09 -27.24
C ALA A 493 -4.81 -26.45 -28.73
N ALA A 494 -5.93 -26.89 -29.30
CA ALA A 494 -6.08 -27.16 -30.73
C ALA A 494 -6.31 -25.91 -31.61
N SER A 495 -6.30 -24.72 -31.01
CA SER A 495 -6.49 -23.45 -31.72
C SER A 495 -5.39 -23.23 -32.76
N PRO A 496 -5.73 -22.84 -34.00
CA PRO A 496 -4.76 -22.45 -35.02
C PRO A 496 -3.77 -21.37 -34.56
N ALA A 497 -4.17 -20.51 -33.61
CA ALA A 497 -3.33 -19.47 -33.04
C ALA A 497 -2.19 -20.05 -32.20
N MET A 498 -2.49 -21.02 -31.35
CA MET A 498 -1.46 -21.70 -30.57
C MET A 498 -0.55 -22.54 -31.45
N ALA A 499 -1.09 -23.19 -32.49
CA ALA A 499 -0.28 -23.92 -33.46
C ALA A 499 0.75 -23.04 -34.18
N ALA A 500 0.42 -21.78 -34.48
CA ALA A 500 1.36 -20.83 -35.08
C ALA A 500 2.39 -20.29 -34.08
N VAL A 501 1.97 -19.97 -32.85
CA VAL A 501 2.89 -19.56 -31.76
C VAL A 501 3.96 -20.62 -31.50
N LEU A 502 3.57 -21.90 -31.57
CA LEU A 502 4.42 -23.07 -31.32
C LEU A 502 5.11 -23.63 -32.58
N GLY A 503 4.87 -23.04 -33.74
CA GLY A 503 5.45 -23.47 -35.01
C GLY A 503 6.97 -23.28 -35.07
N SER A 504 7.63 -23.90 -36.06
CA SER A 504 9.08 -23.79 -36.27
C SER A 504 9.58 -22.36 -36.53
N ASP A 505 8.69 -21.50 -37.02
CA ASP A 505 8.95 -20.09 -37.30
C ASP A 505 8.21 -19.15 -36.32
N GLY A 506 7.66 -19.70 -35.24
CA GLY A 506 6.88 -18.96 -34.24
C GLY A 506 7.75 -18.26 -33.17
N PRO A 507 7.16 -17.34 -32.37
CA PRO A 507 7.88 -16.61 -31.31
C PRO A 507 8.44 -17.52 -30.21
N LEU A 508 7.95 -18.76 -30.06
CA LEU A 508 8.48 -19.76 -29.12
C LEU A 508 9.37 -20.82 -29.81
N ALA A 509 9.90 -20.54 -31.01
CA ALA A 509 10.76 -21.47 -31.74
C ALA A 509 12.10 -21.71 -31.04
N SER A 510 12.73 -20.66 -30.50
CA SER A 510 14.01 -20.68 -29.79
C SER A 510 14.10 -19.52 -28.80
N LEU A 511 15.12 -19.50 -27.93
CA LEU A 511 15.38 -18.32 -27.07
C LEU A 511 15.71 -17.06 -27.90
N ASP A 512 16.39 -17.21 -29.04
CA ASP A 512 16.66 -16.08 -29.95
C ASP A 512 15.38 -15.54 -30.58
N ALA A 513 14.40 -16.39 -30.91
CA ALA A 513 13.11 -15.96 -31.45
C ALA A 513 12.26 -15.20 -30.41
N ILE A 514 12.39 -15.56 -29.13
CA ILE A 514 11.79 -14.82 -28.02
C ILE A 514 12.45 -13.45 -27.86
N ALA A 515 13.77 -13.37 -28.06
CA ALA A 515 14.54 -12.13 -27.97
C ALA A 515 14.40 -11.23 -29.21
N ASP A 516 13.83 -11.74 -30.30
CA ASP A 516 13.62 -10.97 -31.52
C ASP A 516 12.45 -10.00 -31.35
N GLY A 517 12.68 -8.73 -31.71
CA GLY A 517 11.72 -7.64 -31.53
C GLY A 517 11.28 -7.47 -30.07
N ASP A 518 9.96 -7.56 -29.85
CA ASP A 518 9.31 -7.41 -28.54
C ASP A 518 8.48 -8.68 -28.19
N ASN A 519 8.91 -9.85 -28.73
CA ASN A 519 8.18 -11.11 -28.56
C ASN A 519 8.17 -11.60 -27.11
N SER A 520 9.16 -11.24 -26.30
CA SER A 520 9.24 -11.61 -24.90
C SER A 520 8.05 -11.06 -24.09
N GLY A 521 7.57 -9.86 -24.42
CA GLY A 521 6.37 -9.27 -23.79
C GLY A 521 5.10 -10.11 -23.97
N LEU A 522 5.05 -10.96 -25.00
CA LEU A 522 3.91 -11.84 -25.29
C LEU A 522 3.89 -13.11 -24.43
N LEU A 523 5.00 -13.47 -23.79
CA LEU A 523 5.13 -14.73 -23.02
C LEU A 523 4.09 -14.83 -21.90
N THR A 524 3.82 -13.72 -21.22
CA THR A 524 2.85 -13.68 -20.13
C THR A 524 1.43 -13.92 -20.62
N HIS A 525 1.08 -13.42 -21.82
CA HIS A 525 -0.21 -13.68 -22.46
C HIS A 525 -0.30 -15.15 -22.91
N PHE A 526 0.75 -15.69 -23.52
CA PHE A 526 0.79 -17.10 -23.92
C PHE A 526 0.67 -18.06 -22.73
N ALA A 527 1.26 -17.72 -21.59
CA ALA A 527 1.13 -18.48 -20.35
C ALA A 527 -0.31 -18.58 -19.86
N VAL A 528 -1.14 -17.54 -20.08
CA VAL A 528 -2.59 -17.56 -19.76
C VAL A 528 -3.37 -18.37 -20.80
N LEU A 529 -3.04 -18.21 -22.08
CA LEU A 529 -3.81 -18.75 -23.20
C LEU A 529 -3.68 -20.25 -23.40
N ALA A 530 -2.52 -20.83 -23.08
CA ALA A 530 -2.24 -22.27 -23.27
C ALA A 530 -1.17 -22.78 -22.29
N PRO A 531 -1.46 -22.78 -20.98
CA PRO A 531 -0.45 -22.96 -19.94
C PRO A 531 0.35 -24.25 -20.07
N GLU A 532 -0.30 -25.39 -20.34
CA GLU A 532 0.39 -26.69 -20.43
C GLU A 532 1.40 -26.75 -21.57
N ILE A 533 1.01 -26.30 -22.77
CA ILE A 533 1.90 -26.39 -23.92
C ILE A 533 3.04 -25.38 -23.80
N VAL A 534 2.74 -24.17 -23.33
CA VAL A 534 3.76 -23.13 -23.14
C VAL A 534 4.74 -23.52 -22.02
N ALA A 535 4.27 -24.10 -20.91
CA ALA A 535 5.15 -24.61 -19.85
C ALA A 535 6.12 -25.67 -20.37
N ASN A 536 5.61 -26.68 -21.10
CA ASN A 536 6.46 -27.71 -21.69
C ASN A 536 7.45 -27.11 -22.71
N ARG A 537 6.99 -26.19 -23.56
CA ARG A 537 7.83 -25.56 -24.58
C ARG A 537 8.96 -24.73 -23.95
N LEU A 538 8.64 -23.89 -22.96
CA LEU A 538 9.65 -23.10 -22.24
C LEU A 538 10.61 -24.00 -21.47
N ALA A 539 10.11 -25.07 -20.84
CA ALA A 539 10.96 -26.04 -20.14
C ALA A 539 11.94 -26.73 -21.09
N ASP A 540 11.49 -27.16 -22.28
CA ASP A 540 12.36 -27.76 -23.30
C ASP A 540 13.44 -26.77 -23.78
N LEU A 541 13.05 -25.52 -24.09
CA LEU A 541 13.98 -24.48 -24.52
C LEU A 541 15.04 -24.20 -23.44
N ILE A 542 14.62 -23.99 -22.20
CA ILE A 542 15.51 -23.68 -21.07
C ILE A 542 16.41 -24.88 -20.72
N SER A 543 15.89 -26.10 -20.82
CA SER A 543 16.68 -27.33 -20.58
C SER A 543 17.75 -27.54 -21.66
N SER A 544 17.42 -27.22 -22.91
CA SER A 544 18.33 -27.36 -24.05
C SER A 544 19.42 -26.28 -24.14
N ALA A 545 19.19 -25.12 -23.51
CA ALA A 545 20.11 -24.00 -23.52
C ALA A 545 21.37 -24.25 -22.65
N SER A 546 22.51 -23.71 -23.08
CA SER A 546 23.70 -23.73 -22.25
C SER A 546 23.55 -22.76 -21.07
N GLU A 547 24.36 -22.96 -20.03
CA GLU A 547 24.32 -22.06 -18.86
C GLU A 547 24.73 -20.63 -19.23
N ASP A 548 25.70 -20.48 -20.12
CA ASP A 548 26.12 -19.17 -20.63
C ASP A 548 24.99 -18.48 -21.40
N ASP A 549 24.22 -19.21 -22.22
CA ASP A 549 23.08 -18.64 -22.96
C ASP A 549 22.03 -18.09 -21.98
N LEU A 550 21.73 -18.83 -20.91
CA LEU A 550 20.75 -18.42 -19.90
C LEU A 550 21.22 -17.21 -19.07
N ILE A 551 22.53 -17.10 -18.80
CA ILE A 551 23.12 -15.93 -18.12
C ILE A 551 23.07 -14.70 -19.04
N HIS A 552 23.29 -14.86 -20.35
CA HIS A 552 23.38 -13.73 -21.28
C HIS A 552 22.04 -13.30 -21.88
N ALA A 553 20.96 -14.05 -21.65
CA ALA A 553 19.58 -13.73 -22.04
C ALA A 553 18.94 -12.53 -21.28
N ARG A 554 19.70 -11.47 -21.00
CA ARG A 554 19.29 -10.33 -20.15
C ARG A 554 18.04 -9.60 -20.65
N GLY A 555 17.84 -9.54 -21.97
CA GLY A 555 16.69 -8.86 -22.57
C GLY A 555 15.34 -9.54 -22.33
N ILE A 556 15.34 -10.87 -22.13
CA ILE A 556 14.11 -11.68 -22.04
C ILE A 556 13.92 -12.38 -20.70
N ARG A 557 14.93 -12.34 -19.82
CA ARG A 557 14.96 -13.09 -18.56
C ARG A 557 13.75 -12.80 -17.68
N ARG A 558 13.37 -11.53 -17.53
CA ARG A 558 12.24 -11.13 -16.68
C ARG A 558 10.92 -11.65 -17.22
N ASP A 559 10.69 -11.54 -18.51
CA ASP A 559 9.48 -12.06 -19.13
C ASP A 559 9.39 -13.59 -19.03
N LEU A 560 10.53 -14.30 -19.14
CA LEU A 560 10.61 -15.74 -18.87
C LEU A 560 10.24 -16.06 -17.42
N VAL A 561 10.77 -15.31 -16.44
CA VAL A 561 10.44 -15.50 -15.02
C VAL A 561 8.97 -15.23 -14.77
N TRP A 562 8.40 -14.12 -15.28
CA TRP A 562 6.98 -13.79 -15.11
C TRP A 562 6.05 -14.81 -15.78
N ALA A 563 6.41 -15.30 -16.96
CA ALA A 563 5.65 -16.36 -17.62
C ALA A 563 5.72 -17.67 -16.82
N LEU A 564 6.90 -18.09 -16.37
CA LEU A 564 7.07 -19.29 -15.55
C LEU A 564 6.40 -19.17 -14.19
N GLU A 565 6.36 -17.99 -13.59
CA GLU A 565 5.63 -17.71 -12.35
C GLU A 565 4.12 -17.96 -12.53
N LYS A 566 3.52 -17.43 -13.62
CA LYS A 566 2.11 -17.68 -13.96
C LYS A 566 1.85 -19.16 -14.24
N LEU A 567 2.78 -19.83 -14.92
CA LEU A 567 2.66 -21.26 -15.22
C LEU A 567 2.85 -22.13 -13.97
N ALA A 568 3.73 -21.74 -13.05
CA ALA A 568 3.93 -22.43 -11.78
C ALA A 568 2.76 -22.21 -10.81
N TRP A 569 1.91 -21.21 -11.06
CA TRP A 569 0.69 -21.03 -10.26
C TRP A 569 -0.21 -22.25 -10.34
N HIS A 570 -0.46 -22.79 -11.54
CA HIS A 570 -1.41 -23.90 -11.71
C HIS A 570 -0.86 -25.24 -11.22
N SER A 571 -1.65 -26.01 -10.49
CA SER A 571 -1.27 -27.33 -9.96
C SER A 571 -0.85 -28.28 -11.08
N ARG A 572 -1.52 -28.20 -12.24
CA ARG A 572 -1.24 -29.05 -13.43
C ARG A 572 0.12 -28.81 -14.07
N THR A 573 0.65 -27.59 -13.99
CA THR A 573 1.92 -27.18 -14.63
C THR A 573 3.03 -26.87 -13.64
N PHE A 574 2.73 -26.89 -12.33
CA PHE A 574 3.66 -26.56 -11.25
C PHE A 574 5.02 -27.23 -11.40
N LEU A 575 5.08 -28.56 -11.52
CA LEU A 575 6.36 -29.28 -11.56
C LEU A 575 7.21 -28.90 -12.78
N VAL A 576 6.60 -28.76 -13.96
CA VAL A 576 7.31 -28.43 -15.20
C VAL A 576 7.86 -26.99 -15.11
N ALA A 577 7.02 -26.04 -14.73
CA ALA A 577 7.40 -24.64 -14.61
C ALA A 577 8.40 -24.38 -13.48
N ALA A 578 8.22 -25.03 -12.32
CA ALA A 578 9.14 -24.91 -11.19
C ALA A 578 10.52 -25.48 -11.51
N ASN A 579 10.62 -26.56 -12.29
CA ASN A 579 11.91 -27.11 -12.74
C ASN A 579 12.61 -26.17 -13.75
N ALA A 580 11.85 -25.60 -14.69
CA ALA A 580 12.38 -24.61 -15.63
C ALA A 580 12.88 -23.36 -14.90
N LEU A 581 12.13 -22.88 -13.91
CA LEU A 581 12.52 -21.74 -13.08
C LEU A 581 13.73 -22.07 -12.20
N LEU A 582 13.82 -23.28 -11.64
CA LEU A 582 15.01 -23.76 -10.91
C LEU A 582 16.25 -23.75 -11.81
N ARG A 583 16.12 -24.13 -13.09
CA ARG A 583 17.23 -24.06 -14.05
C ARG A 583 17.69 -22.63 -14.30
N LEU A 584 16.77 -21.66 -14.40
CA LEU A 584 17.09 -20.24 -14.49
C LEU A 584 17.73 -19.70 -13.21
N ALA A 585 17.27 -20.14 -12.04
CA ALA A 585 17.80 -19.74 -10.73
C ALA A 585 19.27 -20.17 -10.54
N LYS A 586 19.67 -21.33 -11.10
CA LYS A 586 21.09 -21.75 -11.13
C LYS A 586 21.98 -20.84 -11.96
N ALA A 587 21.41 -20.15 -12.95
CA ALA A 587 22.05 -19.22 -13.86
C ALA A 587 21.68 -17.76 -13.50
N GLU A 588 21.47 -17.47 -12.22
CA GLU A 588 21.08 -16.15 -11.74
C GLU A 588 22.22 -15.12 -11.79
N ASN A 589 21.91 -13.92 -12.26
CA ASN A 589 22.86 -12.83 -12.44
C ASN A 589 22.31 -11.44 -12.00
N GLU A 590 21.09 -11.38 -11.47
CA GLU A 590 20.45 -10.17 -10.94
C GLU A 590 20.51 -10.13 -9.40
N THR A 591 20.63 -8.93 -8.83
CA THR A 591 20.74 -8.71 -7.37
C THR A 591 19.40 -8.38 -6.69
N TYR A 592 18.30 -8.26 -7.44
CA TYR A 592 16.97 -7.96 -6.89
C TYR A 592 16.27 -9.23 -6.39
N SER A 593 15.39 -9.09 -5.40
CA SER A 593 14.72 -10.25 -4.78
C SER A 593 13.67 -10.92 -5.65
N ASN A 594 13.08 -10.24 -6.64
CA ASN A 594 12.09 -10.80 -7.56
C ASN A 594 12.72 -11.42 -8.82
N ASN A 595 13.92 -11.97 -8.68
CA ASN A 595 14.61 -12.72 -9.73
C ASN A 595 14.20 -14.21 -9.73
N ALA A 596 14.77 -15.04 -10.61
CA ALA A 596 14.36 -16.44 -10.74
C ALA A 596 14.55 -17.23 -9.43
N SER A 597 15.61 -16.93 -8.68
CA SER A 597 15.86 -17.56 -7.37
C SER A 597 14.81 -17.18 -6.33
N GLY A 598 14.45 -15.90 -6.25
CA GLY A 598 13.42 -15.43 -5.32
C GLY A 598 12.03 -15.95 -5.66
N THR A 599 11.63 -15.88 -6.93
CA THR A 599 10.33 -16.42 -7.40
C THR A 599 10.21 -17.92 -7.12
N TRP A 600 11.28 -18.70 -7.30
CA TRP A 600 11.26 -20.13 -6.95
C TRP A 600 11.12 -20.37 -5.44
N VAL A 601 11.78 -19.56 -4.61
CA VAL A 601 11.68 -19.65 -3.14
C VAL A 601 10.25 -19.34 -2.65
N GLU A 602 9.55 -18.39 -3.27
CA GLU A 602 8.18 -18.01 -2.90
C GLU A 602 7.15 -19.15 -3.03
N PHE A 603 7.45 -20.23 -3.77
CA PHE A 603 6.57 -21.40 -3.81
C PHE A 603 6.42 -22.08 -2.44
N PHE A 604 7.39 -21.94 -1.54
CA PHE A 604 7.46 -22.75 -0.33
C PHE A 604 6.88 -22.09 0.92
N GLY A 605 6.37 -20.85 0.83
CA GLY A 605 5.64 -20.20 1.93
C GLY A 605 4.53 -21.11 2.48
N ALA A 606 4.32 -21.10 3.81
CA ALA A 606 3.34 -21.98 4.43
C ALA A 606 1.91 -21.48 4.17
N ILE A 607 1.65 -20.19 4.38
CA ILE A 607 0.32 -19.56 4.22
C ILE A 607 0.19 -18.85 2.88
N LEU A 608 1.26 -18.22 2.40
CA LEU A 608 1.27 -17.42 1.18
C LEU A 608 2.24 -17.99 0.12
N PRO A 609 2.08 -19.27 -0.30
CA PRO A 609 2.90 -19.79 -1.39
C PRO A 609 2.54 -19.11 -2.71
N GLY A 610 3.53 -18.83 -3.55
CA GLY A 610 3.36 -18.31 -4.92
C GLY A 610 2.76 -19.30 -5.91
N THR A 611 1.91 -20.24 -5.47
CA THR A 611 1.32 -21.30 -6.30
C THR A 611 0.02 -21.86 -5.69
N ALA A 612 -0.83 -22.45 -6.54
CA ALA A 612 -1.98 -23.25 -6.17
C ALA A 612 -1.61 -24.70 -5.78
N ALA A 613 -0.38 -25.14 -6.06
CA ALA A 613 0.05 -26.50 -5.76
C ALA A 613 -0.13 -26.84 -4.28
N ALA A 614 -0.74 -28.00 -4.02
CA ALA A 614 -1.06 -28.45 -2.67
C ALA A 614 0.19 -28.52 -1.77
N PRO A 615 0.07 -28.27 -0.45
CA PRO A 615 1.21 -28.29 0.48
C PRO A 615 2.08 -29.56 0.37
N THR A 616 1.45 -30.72 0.21
CA THR A 616 2.16 -32.00 0.05
C THR A 616 3.00 -32.04 -1.23
N ALA A 617 2.44 -31.63 -2.38
CA ALA A 617 3.17 -31.60 -3.65
C ALA A 617 4.38 -30.66 -3.60
N ARG A 618 4.25 -29.52 -2.91
CA ARG A 618 5.35 -28.56 -2.72
C ARG A 618 6.46 -29.14 -1.86
N MET A 619 6.11 -29.75 -0.74
CA MET A 619 7.10 -30.34 0.17
C MET A 619 7.77 -31.58 -0.42
N ASP A 620 7.03 -32.42 -1.16
CA ASP A 620 7.58 -33.54 -1.92
C ASP A 620 8.60 -33.05 -2.97
N TYR A 621 8.27 -31.99 -3.71
CA TYR A 621 9.19 -31.36 -4.67
C TYR A 621 10.43 -30.76 -4.00
N LEU A 622 10.28 -30.11 -2.85
CA LEU A 622 11.41 -29.57 -2.08
C LEU A 622 12.34 -30.68 -1.59
N ARG A 623 11.79 -31.81 -1.11
CA ARG A 623 12.53 -33.00 -0.69
C ARG A 623 13.28 -33.67 -1.85
N GLU A 624 12.68 -33.73 -3.03
CA GLU A 624 13.36 -34.19 -4.25
C GLU A 624 14.57 -33.29 -4.56
N CYS A 625 14.39 -31.97 -4.54
CA CYS A 625 15.45 -31.00 -4.79
C CYS A 625 16.57 -31.09 -3.74
N ALA A 626 16.25 -31.39 -2.48
CA ALA A 626 17.22 -31.58 -1.39
C ALA A 626 18.22 -32.71 -1.69
N SER A 627 17.81 -33.70 -2.47
CA SER A 627 18.63 -34.85 -2.88
C SER A 627 19.42 -34.60 -4.18
N SER A 628 19.39 -33.39 -4.72
CA SER A 628 20.08 -33.03 -5.95
C SER A 628 21.60 -33.16 -5.82
N VAL A 629 22.25 -33.67 -6.87
CA VAL A 629 23.72 -33.72 -6.94
C VAL A 629 24.37 -32.34 -7.09
N ASP A 630 23.62 -31.32 -7.54
CA ASP A 630 24.15 -29.95 -7.71
C ASP A 630 24.04 -29.17 -6.39
N PRO A 631 25.17 -28.76 -5.77
CA PRO A 631 25.15 -28.03 -4.50
C PRO A 631 24.36 -26.71 -4.56
N ARG A 632 24.29 -26.07 -5.73
CA ARG A 632 23.54 -24.81 -5.89
C ARG A 632 22.04 -25.01 -5.74
N VAL A 633 21.52 -26.18 -6.12
CA VAL A 633 20.11 -26.54 -5.92
C VAL A 633 19.85 -26.77 -4.44
N ARG A 634 20.72 -27.53 -3.75
CA ARG A 634 20.59 -27.75 -2.30
C ARG A 634 20.70 -26.46 -1.49
N GLN A 635 21.52 -25.50 -1.94
CA GLN A 635 21.56 -24.15 -1.37
C GLN A 635 20.22 -23.40 -1.53
N LEU A 636 19.55 -23.52 -2.68
CA LEU A 636 18.20 -22.97 -2.88
C LEU A 636 17.15 -23.67 -2.01
N VAL A 637 17.29 -24.98 -1.80
CA VAL A 637 16.42 -25.74 -0.89
C VAL A 637 16.49 -25.22 0.54
N VAL A 638 17.69 -24.87 1.04
CA VAL A 638 17.83 -24.22 2.36
C VAL A 638 16.98 -22.94 2.42
N ARG A 639 17.02 -22.10 1.37
CA ARG A 639 16.22 -20.88 1.29
C ARG A 639 14.71 -21.15 1.17
N GLY A 640 14.31 -22.17 0.41
CA GLY A 640 12.91 -22.57 0.27
C GLY A 640 12.34 -23.13 1.58
N ALA A 641 13.11 -23.95 2.29
CA ALA A 641 12.71 -24.47 3.59
C ALA A 641 12.66 -23.36 4.66
N ASP A 642 13.60 -22.41 4.63
CA ASP A 642 13.55 -21.21 5.48
C ASP A 642 12.28 -20.37 5.23
N ARG A 643 11.94 -20.11 3.96
CA ARG A 643 10.68 -19.44 3.58
C ARG A 643 9.44 -20.14 4.11
N ALA A 644 9.44 -21.48 4.20
CA ALA A 644 8.35 -22.25 4.80
C ALA A 644 8.21 -22.04 6.32
N LEU A 645 9.29 -21.64 7.00
CA LEU A 645 9.33 -21.40 8.46
C LEU A 645 9.04 -19.96 8.86
N ASP A 646 8.87 -19.05 7.90
CA ASP A 646 8.55 -17.66 8.17
C ASP A 646 7.32 -17.51 9.07
N ALA A 647 7.50 -16.79 10.18
CA ALA A 647 6.39 -16.45 11.08
C ALA A 647 5.48 -15.38 10.47
N HIS A 648 6.03 -14.47 9.67
CA HIS A 648 5.33 -13.35 9.05
C HIS A 648 5.57 -13.37 7.54
N GLU A 649 4.62 -13.91 6.80
CA GLU A 649 4.74 -14.01 5.34
C GLU A 649 4.21 -12.77 4.65
N SER A 650 4.90 -12.36 3.59
CA SER A 650 4.40 -11.39 2.61
C SER A 650 4.82 -11.87 1.23
N ILE A 651 4.00 -11.60 0.22
CA ILE A 651 4.29 -11.99 -1.16
C ILE A 651 3.80 -10.91 -2.12
N MET A 652 4.53 -10.74 -3.22
CA MET A 652 4.09 -9.91 -4.34
C MET A 652 2.99 -10.64 -5.12
N VAL A 653 1.87 -9.96 -5.36
CA VAL A 653 0.78 -10.48 -6.20
C VAL A 653 1.23 -10.38 -7.66
N SER A 654 1.38 -11.52 -8.34
CA SER A 654 1.90 -11.58 -9.72
C SER A 654 1.43 -12.83 -10.48
N GLY A 655 1.84 -14.01 -10.01
CA GLY A 655 1.55 -15.29 -10.65
C GLY A 655 0.05 -15.60 -10.75
N GLU A 656 -0.73 -15.13 -9.76
CA GLU A 656 -2.19 -15.29 -9.72
C GLU A 656 -2.95 -14.32 -10.64
N VAL A 657 -2.31 -13.26 -11.16
CA VAL A 657 -2.96 -12.28 -12.03
C VAL A 657 -2.86 -12.75 -13.47
N GLN A 658 -3.87 -13.44 -13.96
CA GLN A 658 -3.84 -14.10 -15.28
C GLN A 658 -4.99 -13.64 -16.19
N GLY A 659 -5.24 -12.33 -16.21
CA GLY A 659 -6.30 -11.74 -17.04
C GLY A 659 -7.66 -12.33 -16.73
N GLY A 660 -8.35 -12.83 -17.75
CA GLY A 660 -9.70 -13.39 -17.63
C GLY A 660 -9.75 -14.80 -17.01
N LEU A 661 -8.62 -15.42 -16.67
CA LEU A 661 -8.60 -16.78 -16.14
C LEU A 661 -8.95 -16.81 -14.64
N VAL A 662 -9.96 -17.60 -14.27
CA VAL A 662 -10.25 -17.91 -12.87
C VAL A 662 -9.26 -18.97 -12.42
N VAL A 663 -8.12 -18.52 -11.87
CA VAL A 663 -7.05 -19.42 -11.44
C VAL A 663 -7.45 -20.23 -10.20
N GLU A 664 -6.80 -21.38 -10.03
CA GLU A 664 -6.96 -22.21 -8.83
C GLU A 664 -6.66 -21.39 -7.55
N PRO A 665 -7.42 -21.59 -6.46
CA PRO A 665 -7.10 -20.97 -5.17
C PRO A 665 -5.68 -21.32 -4.71
N ARG A 666 -5.05 -20.39 -4.01
CA ARG A 666 -3.69 -20.59 -3.48
C ARG A 666 -3.58 -21.88 -2.66
N GLY A 667 -2.49 -22.63 -2.86
CA GLY A 667 -2.22 -23.96 -2.27
C GLY A 667 -1.80 -23.91 -0.81
N ARG A 668 -2.51 -23.11 -0.01
CA ARG A 668 -2.30 -22.97 1.43
C ARG A 668 -2.98 -24.12 2.19
N PRO A 669 -2.47 -24.49 3.37
CA PRO A 669 -3.19 -25.37 4.29
C PRO A 669 -4.54 -24.79 4.71
N GLU A 670 -5.54 -25.65 4.95
CA GLU A 670 -6.89 -25.23 5.35
C GLU A 670 -6.99 -24.97 6.86
N THR A 671 -6.16 -25.66 7.64
CA THR A 671 -6.16 -25.54 9.11
C THR A 671 -4.78 -25.21 9.65
N PHE A 672 -4.73 -24.54 10.81
CA PHE A 672 -3.45 -24.29 11.49
C PHE A 672 -2.68 -25.57 11.83
N GLY A 673 -3.37 -26.70 12.08
CA GLY A 673 -2.71 -27.99 12.31
C GLY A 673 -1.92 -28.47 11.09
N GLU A 674 -2.42 -28.26 9.89
CA GLU A 674 -1.72 -28.56 8.63
C GLU A 674 -0.55 -27.59 8.39
N VAL A 675 -0.70 -26.31 8.77
CA VAL A 675 0.42 -25.34 8.73
C VAL A 675 1.58 -25.81 9.62
N TRP A 676 1.26 -26.27 10.83
CA TRP A 676 2.27 -26.80 11.75
C TRP A 676 2.92 -28.06 11.17
N THR A 677 2.14 -28.95 10.55
CA THR A 677 2.66 -30.15 9.88
C THR A 677 3.62 -29.77 8.74
N TYR A 678 3.23 -28.83 7.88
CA TYR A 678 4.05 -28.36 6.77
C TYR A 678 5.38 -27.73 7.26
N ARG A 679 5.35 -26.92 8.32
CA ARG A 679 6.56 -26.38 8.97
C ARG A 679 7.44 -27.48 9.58
N ASN A 680 6.84 -28.51 10.17
CA ASN A 680 7.59 -29.66 10.70
C ASN A 680 8.31 -30.43 9.59
N GLU A 681 7.70 -30.57 8.41
CA GLU A 681 8.37 -31.17 7.26
C GLU A 681 9.52 -30.29 6.73
N ALA A 682 9.37 -28.96 6.73
CA ALA A 682 10.45 -28.04 6.39
C ALA A 682 11.63 -28.10 7.38
N ILE A 683 11.33 -28.23 8.68
CA ILE A 683 12.33 -28.52 9.73
C ILE A 683 13.10 -29.80 9.41
N ASP A 684 12.39 -30.86 9.00
CA ASP A 684 13.03 -32.13 8.64
C ASP A 684 13.94 -32.02 7.41
N VAL A 685 13.55 -31.22 6.41
CA VAL A 685 14.39 -30.91 5.25
C VAL A 685 15.66 -30.17 5.67
N LEU A 686 15.56 -29.07 6.42
CA LEU A 686 16.74 -28.33 6.90
C LEU A 686 17.65 -29.21 7.75
N ALA A 687 17.07 -29.98 8.67
CA ALA A 687 17.81 -30.90 9.53
C ALA A 687 18.62 -31.93 8.71
N SER A 688 18.08 -32.45 7.61
CA SER A 688 18.79 -33.38 6.72
C SER A 688 20.00 -32.75 6.02
N LEU A 689 19.97 -31.43 5.79
CA LEU A 689 21.05 -30.68 5.13
C LEU A 689 22.13 -30.19 6.12
N THR A 690 21.91 -30.30 7.44
CA THR A 690 22.95 -29.95 8.44
C THR A 690 24.19 -30.85 8.40
N THR A 691 24.11 -31.99 7.71
CA THR A 691 25.23 -32.92 7.48
C THR A 691 25.61 -33.02 6.00
N ASP A 692 25.31 -31.98 5.20
CA ASP A 692 25.69 -31.94 3.78
C ASP A 692 27.22 -32.09 3.61
N GLU A 693 27.64 -32.73 2.52
CA GLU A 693 29.06 -32.88 2.18
C GLU A 693 29.74 -31.53 1.90
N VAL A 694 28.97 -30.51 1.50
CA VAL A 694 29.45 -29.15 1.31
C VAL A 694 29.23 -28.32 2.58
N ASP A 695 30.32 -27.98 3.25
CA ASP A 695 30.33 -27.28 4.55
C ASP A 695 29.53 -25.97 4.56
N ALA A 696 29.54 -25.20 3.46
CA ALA A 696 28.75 -23.98 3.35
C ALA A 696 27.24 -24.24 3.43
N ILE A 697 26.76 -25.33 2.83
CA ILE A 697 25.34 -25.73 2.87
C ILE A 697 24.98 -26.22 4.26
N ALA A 698 25.82 -27.07 4.86
CA ALA A 698 25.63 -27.56 6.23
C ALA A 698 25.57 -26.41 7.25
N THR A 699 26.45 -25.43 7.09
CA THR A 699 26.51 -24.21 7.91
C THR A 699 25.25 -23.36 7.73
N ASP A 700 24.84 -23.10 6.50
CA ASP A 700 23.65 -22.30 6.21
C ASP A 700 22.36 -23.00 6.68
N ALA A 701 22.22 -24.31 6.44
CA ALA A 701 21.09 -25.11 6.93
C ALA A 701 21.01 -25.07 8.46
N THR A 702 22.16 -25.20 9.14
CA THR A 702 22.24 -25.09 10.60
C THR A 702 21.83 -23.71 11.08
N LYS A 703 22.29 -22.66 10.41
CA LYS A 703 21.95 -21.28 10.72
C LYS A 703 20.44 -21.03 10.61
N GLN A 704 19.80 -21.44 9.52
CA GLN A 704 18.36 -21.23 9.35
C GLN A 704 17.53 -22.08 10.32
N LEU A 705 17.92 -23.34 10.53
CA LEU A 705 17.25 -24.21 11.50
C LEU A 705 17.28 -23.63 12.91
N VAL A 706 18.45 -23.14 13.35
CA VAL A 706 18.60 -22.49 14.67
C VAL A 706 17.90 -21.13 14.72
N GLY A 707 17.99 -20.32 13.67
CA GLY A 707 17.31 -19.03 13.59
C GLY A 707 15.78 -19.13 13.67
N SER A 708 15.21 -20.26 13.25
CA SER A 708 13.76 -20.51 13.33
C SER A 708 13.22 -20.66 14.76
N ILE A 709 14.08 -20.87 15.78
CA ILE A 709 13.66 -21.09 17.18
C ILE A 709 12.76 -19.96 17.66
N HIS A 710 13.12 -18.70 17.41
CA HIS A 710 12.34 -17.56 17.89
C HIS A 710 10.95 -17.51 17.23
N GLY A 711 10.89 -17.65 15.90
CA GLY A 711 9.64 -17.55 15.12
C GLY A 711 8.65 -18.68 15.39
N LEU A 712 9.15 -19.85 15.80
CA LEU A 712 8.33 -21.05 16.05
C LEU A 712 8.03 -21.30 17.54
N LEU A 713 8.55 -20.46 18.43
CA LEU A 713 8.55 -20.67 19.88
C LEU A 713 7.15 -20.83 20.48
N GLU A 714 6.22 -19.97 20.06
CA GLU A 714 4.87 -19.89 20.61
C GLU A 714 3.97 -21.04 20.13
N THR A 715 4.34 -21.70 19.04
CA THR A 715 3.56 -22.81 18.48
C THR A 715 4.08 -24.14 19.04
N GLU A 716 3.38 -24.70 20.02
CA GLU A 716 3.77 -25.94 20.72
C GLU A 716 4.14 -27.09 19.77
N ALA A 717 3.31 -27.40 18.78
CA ALA A 717 3.55 -28.49 17.83
C ALA A 717 4.84 -28.31 17.01
N ASN A 718 5.19 -27.07 16.65
CA ASN A 718 6.42 -26.78 15.91
C ASN A 718 7.64 -26.70 16.84
N ARG A 719 7.49 -26.04 17.99
CA ARG A 719 8.52 -25.96 19.04
C ARG A 719 8.98 -27.35 19.48
N GLU A 720 8.03 -28.25 19.75
CA GLU A 720 8.35 -29.60 20.20
C GLU A 720 9.06 -30.42 19.12
N HIS A 721 8.58 -30.36 17.87
CA HIS A 721 9.21 -31.06 16.76
C HIS A 721 10.62 -30.53 16.49
N LEU A 722 10.80 -29.21 16.44
CA LEU A 722 12.11 -28.57 16.27
C LEU A 722 13.08 -28.98 17.38
N GLY A 723 12.64 -28.92 18.65
CA GLY A 723 13.47 -29.28 19.79
C GLY A 723 13.88 -30.75 19.77
N HIS A 724 12.94 -31.66 19.53
CA HIS A 724 13.23 -33.09 19.37
C HIS A 724 14.15 -33.35 18.18
N LYS A 725 13.95 -32.65 17.06
CA LYS A 725 14.80 -32.83 15.87
C LYS A 725 16.22 -32.39 16.15
N ILE A 726 16.42 -31.18 16.68
CA ILE A 726 17.75 -30.66 17.06
C ILE A 726 18.44 -31.59 18.07
N ALA A 727 17.69 -32.17 19.02
CA ALA A 727 18.24 -33.11 20.00
C ALA A 727 18.84 -34.40 19.37
N THR A 728 18.49 -34.72 18.12
CA THR A 728 19.04 -35.86 17.38
C THR A 728 20.20 -35.51 16.44
N LEU A 729 20.51 -34.22 16.27
CA LEU A 729 21.57 -33.74 15.38
C LEU A 729 22.95 -33.74 16.05
N SER A 730 23.97 -33.27 15.33
CA SER A 730 25.35 -33.23 15.84
C SER A 730 25.47 -32.34 17.08
N ALA A 731 26.50 -32.61 17.90
CA ALA A 731 26.78 -31.81 19.09
C ALA A 731 27.03 -30.32 18.75
N GLU A 732 27.55 -30.03 17.55
CA GLU A 732 27.74 -28.68 17.06
C GLU A 732 26.40 -27.95 16.84
N VAL A 733 25.43 -28.60 16.18
CA VAL A 733 24.10 -28.01 15.95
C VAL A 733 23.39 -27.77 17.28
N ILE A 734 23.46 -28.73 18.22
CA ILE A 734 22.91 -28.57 19.57
C ILE A 734 23.57 -27.40 20.29
N SER A 735 24.90 -27.25 20.18
CA SER A 735 25.63 -26.14 20.77
C SER A 735 25.18 -24.78 20.20
N LYS A 736 25.05 -24.66 18.88
CA LYS A 736 24.53 -23.45 18.21
C LYS A 736 23.09 -23.13 18.64
N ALA A 737 22.23 -24.13 18.76
CA ALA A 737 20.86 -23.95 19.27
C ALA A 737 20.85 -23.41 20.70
N ARG A 738 21.75 -23.87 21.57
CA ARG A 738 21.87 -23.34 22.93
C ARG A 738 22.39 -21.91 22.98
N ILE A 739 23.29 -21.54 22.07
CA ILE A 739 23.77 -20.16 21.94
C ILE A 739 22.59 -19.24 21.60
N GLU A 740 21.75 -19.66 20.64
CA GLU A 740 20.54 -18.90 20.28
C GLU A 740 19.54 -18.85 21.45
N VAL A 741 19.30 -19.96 22.15
CA VAL A 741 18.43 -19.98 23.34
C VAL A 741 18.94 -19.01 24.41
N GLU A 742 20.25 -18.94 24.67
CA GLU A 742 20.84 -18.00 25.61
C GLU A 742 20.70 -16.54 25.13
N SER A 743 20.87 -16.30 23.83
CA SER A 743 20.66 -14.98 23.23
C SER A 743 19.21 -14.52 23.40
N LEU A 744 18.23 -15.36 23.07
CA LEU A 744 16.80 -15.07 23.22
C LEU A 744 16.40 -14.88 24.68
N ARG A 745 16.92 -15.73 25.59
CA ARG A 745 16.70 -15.59 27.04
C ARG A 745 17.15 -14.21 27.51
N THR A 746 18.33 -13.79 27.07
CA THR A 746 18.92 -12.51 27.44
C THR A 746 18.16 -11.34 26.82
N LEU A 747 17.73 -11.47 25.56
CA LEU A 747 16.88 -10.50 24.88
C LEU A 747 15.56 -10.28 25.63
N PHE A 748 14.86 -11.36 26.00
CA PHE A 748 13.58 -11.28 26.71
C PHE A 748 13.71 -10.64 28.10
N VAL A 749 14.81 -10.89 28.81
CA VAL A 749 15.12 -10.19 30.07
C VAL A 749 15.36 -8.70 29.81
N ARG A 750 16.20 -8.36 28.81
CA ARG A 750 16.57 -6.97 28.51
C ARG A 750 15.38 -6.10 28.08
N VAL A 751 14.43 -6.67 27.34
CA VAL A 751 13.23 -5.96 26.88
C VAL A 751 12.01 -6.17 27.78
N GLU A 752 12.21 -6.76 28.98
CA GLU A 752 11.17 -6.99 29.99
C GLU A 752 9.93 -7.69 29.42
N THR A 753 10.12 -8.80 28.69
CA THR A 753 9.01 -9.55 28.08
C THR A 753 8.18 -10.28 29.14
N GLU A 754 6.90 -9.93 29.28
CA GLU A 754 5.97 -10.51 30.28
C GLU A 754 4.94 -11.51 29.70
N ASP A 755 5.08 -11.93 28.44
CA ASP A 755 4.16 -12.87 27.79
C ASP A 755 4.59 -14.36 27.94
N GLY A 756 4.01 -15.26 27.15
CA GLY A 756 4.28 -16.70 27.20
C GLY A 756 5.64 -17.12 26.64
N ARG A 757 6.38 -16.24 25.94
CA ARG A 757 7.63 -16.59 25.23
C ARG A 757 8.76 -17.07 26.17
N PRO A 758 9.02 -16.46 27.35
CA PRO A 758 10.01 -16.99 28.28
C PRO A 758 9.70 -18.42 28.74
N ALA A 759 8.42 -18.74 29.00
CA ALA A 759 8.01 -20.09 29.38
C ALA A 759 8.15 -21.08 28.21
N ALA A 760 7.79 -20.65 26.99
CA ALA A 760 7.99 -21.45 25.78
C ALA A 760 9.47 -21.71 25.48
N LEU A 761 10.36 -20.74 25.70
CA LEU A 761 11.81 -20.91 25.58
C LEU A 761 12.36 -21.90 26.61
N ALA A 762 11.88 -21.84 27.86
CA ALA A 762 12.24 -22.81 28.88
C ALA A 762 11.78 -24.23 28.51
N ALA A 763 10.57 -24.37 27.97
CA ALA A 763 10.04 -25.64 27.47
C ALA A 763 10.87 -26.18 26.30
N PHE A 764 11.25 -25.33 25.33
CA PHE A 764 12.14 -25.71 24.23
C PHE A 764 13.50 -26.20 24.74
N ASN A 765 14.13 -25.46 25.66
CA ASN A 765 15.43 -25.84 26.21
C ASN A 765 15.38 -27.19 26.97
N ALA A 766 14.23 -27.53 27.57
CA ALA A 766 14.03 -28.81 28.26
C ALA A 766 13.95 -30.03 27.30
N LEU A 767 13.72 -29.81 26.01
CA LEU A 767 13.71 -30.87 24.98
C LEU A 767 15.12 -31.25 24.52
N LEU A 768 16.07 -30.33 24.67
CA LEU A 768 17.47 -30.60 24.33
C LEU A 768 18.06 -31.59 25.35
N PRO A 769 19.08 -32.39 24.97
CA PRO A 769 19.75 -33.29 25.91
C PRO A 769 20.27 -32.54 27.14
N PRO A 770 20.56 -33.20 28.28
CA PRO A 770 21.15 -32.52 29.43
C PRO A 770 22.42 -31.74 29.05
N GLN A 771 22.50 -30.47 29.45
CA GLN A 771 23.66 -29.63 29.18
C GLN A 771 24.81 -30.04 30.10
N SER A 772 25.96 -30.40 29.52
CA SER A 772 27.17 -30.61 30.33
C SER A 772 27.74 -29.27 30.81
N PRO A 773 28.48 -29.23 31.93
CA PRO A 773 29.19 -28.02 32.34
C PRO A 773 30.10 -27.46 31.24
N THR A 774 30.74 -28.33 30.45
CA THR A 774 31.59 -27.94 29.31
C THR A 774 30.78 -27.24 28.22
N ASP A 775 29.60 -27.75 27.89
CA ASP A 775 28.71 -27.13 26.90
C ASP A 775 28.15 -25.80 27.41
N ARG A 776 27.82 -25.69 28.71
CA ARG A 776 27.39 -24.41 29.30
C ARG A 776 28.51 -23.38 29.22
N LEU A 777 29.74 -23.80 29.47
CA LEU A 777 30.90 -22.92 29.37
C LEU A 777 31.07 -22.37 27.94
N ARG A 778 30.95 -23.22 26.90
CA ARG A 778 31.00 -22.79 25.50
C ARG A 778 29.87 -21.83 25.11
N VAL A 779 28.64 -22.08 25.59
CA VAL A 779 27.48 -21.20 25.34
C VAL A 779 27.71 -19.82 25.95
N LEU A 780 28.16 -19.77 27.21
CA LEU A 780 28.51 -18.50 27.87
C LEU A 780 29.65 -17.80 27.14
N ALA A 781 30.66 -18.54 26.67
CA ALA A 781 31.79 -18.02 25.90
C ALA A 781 31.38 -17.34 24.58
N SER A 782 30.23 -17.76 24.02
CA SER A 782 29.66 -17.22 22.79
C SER A 782 28.69 -16.06 23.01
N THR A 783 28.43 -15.69 24.28
CA THR A 783 27.55 -14.56 24.63
C THR A 783 28.21 -13.23 24.27
N ARG A 784 27.47 -12.34 23.62
CA ARG A 784 27.98 -11.02 23.22
C ARG A 784 27.95 -10.04 24.40
N SER A 785 28.92 -9.13 24.43
CA SER A 785 29.13 -8.18 25.52
C SER A 785 28.01 -7.15 25.72
N TRP A 786 27.14 -6.92 24.72
CA TRP A 786 25.97 -6.05 24.82
C TRP A 786 24.68 -6.79 25.17
N ASP A 787 24.70 -8.13 25.16
CA ASP A 787 23.55 -8.91 25.59
C ASP A 787 23.53 -9.00 27.12
N ARG A 788 24.69 -9.13 27.77
CA ARG A 788 24.80 -9.27 29.23
C ARG A 788 25.90 -8.41 29.83
N GLY A 789 25.68 -7.92 31.06
CA GLY A 789 26.70 -7.25 31.86
C GLY A 789 27.96 -8.10 32.01
N THR A 790 29.12 -7.50 31.80
CA THR A 790 30.40 -8.21 31.79
C THR A 790 30.78 -8.79 33.15
N ASP A 791 30.35 -8.15 34.25
CA ASP A 791 30.52 -8.67 35.62
C ASP A 791 29.72 -9.97 35.81
N ASP A 792 28.41 -9.92 35.57
CA ASP A 792 27.51 -11.07 35.73
C ASP A 792 27.91 -12.26 34.85
N LEU A 793 28.41 -12.00 33.64
CA LEU A 793 28.90 -13.05 32.74
C LEU A 793 30.20 -13.67 33.27
N ALA A 794 31.14 -12.86 33.78
CA ALA A 794 32.39 -13.36 34.34
C ALA A 794 32.16 -14.20 35.61
N GLU A 795 31.24 -13.78 36.49
CA GLU A 795 30.88 -14.54 37.69
C GLU A 795 30.25 -15.90 37.36
N GLU A 796 29.38 -15.97 36.36
CA GLU A 796 28.81 -17.26 35.95
C GLU A 796 29.84 -18.16 35.25
N LEU A 797 30.73 -17.59 34.43
CA LEU A 797 31.86 -18.33 33.85
C LEU A 797 32.74 -18.98 34.93
N VAL A 798 33.00 -18.27 36.04
CA VAL A 798 33.73 -18.80 37.22
C VAL A 798 33.01 -20.00 37.83
N GLU A 799 31.70 -19.88 38.05
CA GLU A 799 30.88 -20.93 38.67
C GLU A 799 30.90 -22.19 37.80
N ILE A 800 30.66 -22.05 36.49
CA ILE A 800 30.60 -23.18 35.57
C ILE A 800 31.98 -23.80 35.35
N ALA A 801 33.05 -23.00 35.24
CA ALA A 801 34.41 -23.53 35.12
C ALA A 801 34.79 -24.42 36.31
N ARG A 802 34.41 -24.04 37.54
CA ARG A 802 34.61 -24.87 38.76
C ARG A 802 33.80 -26.17 38.76
N GLN A 803 32.69 -26.22 38.03
CA GLN A 803 31.91 -27.44 37.85
C GLN A 803 32.52 -28.37 36.79
N VAL A 804 33.19 -27.82 35.78
CA VAL A 804 33.95 -28.58 34.76
C VAL A 804 35.21 -29.18 35.39
N ASP A 805 36.03 -28.34 36.02
CA ASP A 805 37.22 -28.75 36.75
C ASP A 805 37.36 -27.90 38.02
N SER A 806 37.12 -28.55 39.17
CA SER A 806 37.25 -27.90 40.48
C SER A 806 38.71 -27.75 40.94
N ALA A 807 39.63 -28.52 40.37
CA ALA A 807 41.05 -28.46 40.70
C ALA A 807 41.76 -27.34 39.94
N ASP A 808 41.41 -27.13 38.67
CA ASP A 808 41.97 -26.05 37.83
C ASP A 808 40.92 -25.37 36.92
N PRO A 809 40.02 -24.56 37.51
CA PRO A 809 39.02 -23.81 36.73
C PRO A 809 39.65 -22.71 35.85
N GLY A 810 40.87 -22.25 36.18
CA GLY A 810 41.58 -21.25 35.41
C GLY A 810 42.08 -21.81 34.07
N ASP A 811 42.70 -22.99 34.09
CA ASP A 811 43.15 -23.66 32.86
C ASP A 811 41.96 -24.10 31.98
N THR A 812 40.84 -24.49 32.59
CA THR A 812 39.59 -24.79 31.86
C THR A 812 39.10 -23.58 31.03
N LEU A 813 39.11 -22.38 31.62
CA LEU A 813 38.73 -21.15 30.93
C LEU A 813 39.72 -20.79 29.80
N ALA A 814 41.01 -21.02 30.02
CA ALA A 814 42.04 -20.83 28.99
C ALA A 814 41.86 -21.82 27.82
N GLU A 815 41.52 -23.08 28.10
CA GLU A 815 41.31 -24.10 27.06
C GLU A 815 40.15 -23.75 26.11
N VAL A 816 39.10 -23.08 26.61
CA VAL A 816 38.00 -22.57 25.76
C VAL A 816 38.51 -21.56 24.74
N LEU A 817 39.42 -20.67 25.15
CA LEU A 817 40.07 -19.71 24.24
C LEU A 817 41.00 -20.40 23.23
N ARG A 818 41.59 -21.56 23.55
CA ARG A 818 42.39 -22.36 22.61
C ARG A 818 41.53 -23.08 21.58
N THR A 819 40.32 -23.47 21.97
CA THR A 819 39.42 -24.28 21.16
C THR A 819 38.73 -23.47 20.07
N ASP A 820 38.25 -22.26 20.38
CA ASP A 820 37.49 -21.42 19.47
C ASP A 820 38.29 -20.16 19.11
N PRO A 821 38.60 -19.88 17.83
CA PRO A 821 39.57 -18.84 17.43
C PRO A 821 39.07 -17.40 17.65
N GLU A 822 37.77 -17.21 17.79
CA GLU A 822 37.14 -15.90 18.00
C GLU A 822 35.92 -16.06 18.90
N LEU A 823 36.06 -15.60 20.15
CA LEU A 823 35.00 -15.65 21.14
C LEU A 823 34.53 -14.23 21.49
N PRO A 824 33.23 -13.92 21.30
CA PRO A 824 32.66 -12.63 21.68
C PRO A 824 32.87 -12.26 23.15
N SER A 825 33.00 -13.25 24.04
CA SER A 825 33.18 -13.03 25.47
C SER A 825 34.63 -13.15 25.95
N ALA A 826 35.63 -13.14 25.06
CA ALA A 826 37.04 -13.33 25.44
C ALA A 826 37.45 -12.43 26.62
N TYR A 827 37.05 -11.14 26.60
CA TYR A 827 37.26 -10.21 27.71
C TYR A 827 36.65 -10.69 29.05
N ALA A 828 35.42 -11.21 29.04
CA ALA A 828 34.76 -11.73 30.24
C ALA A 828 35.44 -13.01 30.78
N ILE A 829 35.93 -13.87 29.89
CA ILE A 829 36.71 -15.07 30.24
C ILE A 829 38.00 -14.66 30.96
N GLY A 830 38.69 -13.65 30.45
CA GLY A 830 39.85 -13.03 31.11
C GLY A 830 39.59 -12.62 32.55
N ARG A 831 38.47 -11.94 32.77
CA ARG A 831 38.04 -11.56 34.13
C ARG A 831 37.72 -12.77 35.00
N ALA A 832 37.03 -13.76 34.45
CA ALA A 832 36.71 -14.99 35.15
C ALA A 832 37.96 -15.73 35.63
N ILE A 833 39.03 -15.77 34.82
CA ILE A 833 40.32 -16.36 35.19
C ILE A 833 40.92 -15.66 36.43
N GLN A 834 40.80 -14.35 36.53
CA GLN A 834 41.26 -13.63 37.72
C GLN A 834 40.36 -13.93 38.94
N LEU A 835 39.03 -13.96 38.74
CA LEU A 835 38.05 -14.19 39.80
C LEU A 835 38.10 -15.61 40.40
N VAL A 836 38.60 -16.62 39.67
CA VAL A 836 38.85 -17.96 40.24
C VAL A 836 40.07 -17.99 41.18
N GLY A 837 40.85 -16.91 41.23
CA GLY A 837 42.03 -16.77 42.11
C GLY A 837 43.36 -17.06 41.43
N VAL A 838 43.44 -17.00 40.10
CA VAL A 838 44.72 -17.13 39.39
C VAL A 838 45.55 -15.87 39.63
N GLU A 839 46.71 -16.06 40.26
CA GLU A 839 47.67 -15.00 40.55
C GLU A 839 48.28 -14.43 39.27
N TYR A 840 48.72 -13.17 39.34
CA TYR A 840 49.26 -12.40 38.21
C TYR A 840 50.23 -13.21 37.32
N ALA A 841 51.27 -13.82 37.90
CA ALA A 841 52.30 -14.53 37.14
C ALA A 841 51.75 -15.77 36.39
N ALA A 842 50.79 -16.47 36.99
CA ALA A 842 50.17 -17.65 36.38
C ALA A 842 49.17 -17.25 35.28
N GLY A 843 48.34 -16.23 35.51
CA GLY A 843 47.34 -15.79 34.53
C GLY A 843 47.98 -15.11 33.31
N VAL A 844 49.05 -14.33 33.52
CA VAL A 844 49.87 -13.79 32.44
C VAL A 844 50.49 -14.93 31.61
N ALA A 845 51.07 -15.94 32.26
CA ALA A 845 51.66 -17.08 31.55
C ALA A 845 50.62 -17.85 30.72
N GLN A 846 49.40 -18.04 31.24
CA GLN A 846 48.31 -18.72 30.55
C GLN A 846 47.74 -17.92 29.37
N LEU A 847 47.57 -16.60 29.50
CA LEU A 847 46.87 -15.79 28.51
C LEU A 847 47.77 -15.11 27.48
N SER A 848 49.09 -15.09 27.71
CA SER A 848 50.05 -14.45 26.79
C SER A 848 50.09 -15.11 25.42
N GLU A 849 49.68 -16.38 25.29
CA GLU A 849 49.63 -17.07 24.00
C GLU A 849 48.57 -16.51 23.02
N PHE A 850 47.52 -15.85 23.53
CA PHE A 850 46.44 -15.27 22.70
C PHE A 850 46.72 -13.83 22.26
N VAL A 851 47.81 -13.24 22.73
CA VAL A 851 48.13 -11.84 22.50
C VAL A 851 48.32 -11.59 21.01
N GLY A 852 47.57 -10.64 20.46
CA GLY A 852 47.54 -10.35 19.02
C GLY A 852 46.57 -11.21 18.19
N THR A 853 45.80 -12.10 18.82
CA THR A 853 44.69 -12.86 18.20
C THR A 853 43.32 -12.24 18.55
N PRO A 854 42.20 -12.63 17.91
CA PRO A 854 40.86 -12.17 18.31
C PRO A 854 40.52 -12.43 19.78
N ASN A 855 41.06 -13.49 20.37
CA ASN A 855 40.88 -13.84 21.78
C ASN A 855 41.83 -13.09 22.74
N GLY A 856 42.73 -12.23 22.23
CA GLY A 856 43.67 -11.45 23.05
C GLY A 856 42.99 -10.54 24.08
N GLU A 857 41.74 -10.15 23.83
CA GLU A 857 40.91 -9.39 24.77
C GLU A 857 40.76 -10.08 26.14
N ALA A 858 40.95 -11.40 26.23
CA ALA A 858 40.99 -12.12 27.51
C ALA A 858 42.11 -11.63 28.43
N LEU A 859 43.30 -11.34 27.92
CA LEU A 859 44.36 -10.82 28.78
C LEU A 859 44.03 -9.40 29.28
N ILE A 860 43.37 -8.58 28.45
CA ILE A 860 42.91 -7.23 28.84
C ILE A 860 41.89 -7.35 29.98
N GLY A 861 40.92 -8.27 29.85
CA GLY A 861 39.96 -8.58 30.90
C GLY A 861 40.62 -9.00 32.21
N PHE A 862 41.59 -9.92 32.15
CA PHE A 862 42.33 -10.41 33.32
C PHE A 862 43.05 -9.26 34.05
N LEU A 863 43.80 -8.44 33.32
CA LEU A 863 44.52 -7.30 33.87
C LEU A 863 43.57 -6.25 34.45
N HIS A 864 42.43 -5.98 33.81
CA HIS A 864 41.41 -5.07 34.37
C HIS A 864 40.82 -5.58 35.67
N SER A 865 40.58 -6.89 35.77
CA SER A 865 40.08 -7.49 37.00
C SER A 865 41.08 -7.32 38.16
N LEU A 866 42.39 -7.45 37.88
CA LEU A 866 43.44 -7.18 38.87
C LEU A 866 43.46 -5.72 39.32
N VAL A 867 43.35 -4.77 38.39
CA VAL A 867 43.24 -3.33 38.70
C VAL A 867 42.03 -3.05 39.58
N ASN A 868 40.86 -3.61 39.23
CA ASN A 868 39.64 -3.47 40.03
C ASN A 868 39.77 -4.07 41.43
N SER A 869 40.59 -5.12 41.59
CA SER A 869 40.90 -5.74 42.88
C SER A 869 41.97 -4.99 43.70
N GLY A 870 42.54 -3.91 43.18
CA GLY A 870 43.48 -3.03 43.87
C GLY A 870 44.92 -3.01 43.33
N ASP A 871 45.27 -3.87 42.35
CA ASP A 871 46.59 -3.86 41.70
C ASP A 871 46.63 -2.87 40.53
N SER A 872 46.66 -1.58 40.85
CA SER A 872 46.72 -0.49 39.85
C SER A 872 47.94 -0.57 38.89
N GLY A 873 48.97 -1.34 39.23
CA GLY A 873 50.18 -1.50 38.41
C GLY A 873 50.16 -2.72 37.47
N ALA A 874 49.07 -3.50 37.43
CA ALA A 874 49.04 -4.77 36.68
C ALA A 874 49.32 -4.61 35.17
N PHE A 875 48.72 -3.60 34.53
CA PHE A 875 48.95 -3.30 33.12
C PHE A 875 50.40 -2.88 32.86
N ASP A 876 50.89 -1.92 33.63
CA ASP A 876 52.25 -1.40 33.44
C ASP A 876 53.30 -2.47 33.66
N ARG A 877 53.15 -3.27 34.72
CA ARG A 877 54.02 -4.42 35.00
C ARG A 877 54.08 -5.38 33.81
N TYR A 878 52.94 -5.75 33.24
CA TYR A 878 52.90 -6.71 32.12
C TYR A 878 53.56 -6.13 30.86
N LEU A 879 53.20 -4.90 30.52
CA LEU A 879 53.67 -4.22 29.31
C LEU A 879 55.14 -3.80 29.39
N ASP A 880 55.71 -3.65 30.59
CA ASP A 880 57.12 -3.31 30.78
C ASP A 880 58.02 -4.56 30.90
N GLU A 881 57.48 -5.69 31.37
CA GLU A 881 58.22 -6.95 31.53
C GLU A 881 58.15 -7.86 30.30
N THR A 882 57.21 -7.62 29.37
CA THR A 882 56.98 -8.46 28.18
C THR A 882 57.35 -7.74 26.89
N ASP A 883 58.14 -8.40 26.04
CA ASP A 883 58.46 -7.88 24.70
C ASP A 883 57.32 -8.19 23.73
N LEU A 884 56.44 -7.21 23.51
CA LEU A 884 55.29 -7.32 22.61
C LEU A 884 55.51 -6.54 21.32
N ALA A 885 54.89 -7.00 20.24
CA ALA A 885 54.83 -6.23 19.01
C ALA A 885 54.24 -4.83 19.29
N PRO A 886 54.82 -3.75 18.76
CA PRO A 886 54.44 -2.37 19.11
C PRO A 886 52.94 -2.06 18.98
N VAL A 887 52.26 -2.63 17.97
CA VAL A 887 50.81 -2.46 17.75
C VAL A 887 49.97 -3.09 18.86
N VAL A 888 50.36 -4.27 19.33
CA VAL A 888 49.64 -4.97 20.39
C VAL A 888 49.91 -4.32 21.74
N ALA A 889 51.17 -3.92 22.00
CA ALA A 889 51.52 -3.14 23.18
C ALA A 889 50.72 -1.83 23.24
N LEU A 890 50.51 -1.16 22.10
CA LEU A 890 49.71 0.06 22.02
C LEU A 890 48.25 -0.21 22.32
N GLN A 891 47.63 -1.22 21.69
CA GLN A 891 46.23 -1.61 21.93
C GLN A 891 45.95 -1.90 23.41
N TYR A 892 46.89 -2.53 24.11
CA TYR A 892 46.72 -2.87 25.52
C TYR A 892 46.96 -1.66 26.43
N SER A 893 47.92 -0.79 26.07
CA SER A 893 48.22 0.44 26.82
C SER A 893 47.03 1.39 26.87
N VAL A 894 46.29 1.50 25.78
CA VAL A 894 45.14 2.43 25.66
C VAL A 894 43.85 1.92 26.30
N ARG A 895 43.81 0.64 26.66
CA ARG A 895 42.64 0.01 27.32
C ARG A 895 42.73 0.10 28.84
N GLY A 896 43.94 0.09 29.41
CA GLY A 896 44.20 0.17 30.85
C GLY A 896 44.06 1.57 31.46
N ALA A 897 44.37 1.69 32.76
CA ALA A 897 44.34 2.97 33.47
C ALA A 897 45.38 3.95 32.88
N ARG A 898 45.01 5.24 32.80
CA ARG A 898 45.87 6.32 32.27
C ARG A 898 46.95 6.73 33.29
N THR A 899 47.90 5.85 33.55
CA THR A 899 49.07 6.13 34.41
C THR A 899 50.12 6.96 33.66
N GLN A 900 51.09 7.51 34.38
CA GLN A 900 52.22 8.21 33.75
C GLN A 900 53.04 7.26 32.85
N ALA A 901 53.29 6.03 33.30
CA ALA A 901 54.01 5.03 32.52
C ALA A 901 53.23 4.63 31.26
N ALA A 902 51.91 4.45 31.35
CA ALA A 902 51.06 4.19 30.19
C ALA A 902 51.06 5.35 29.19
N ALA A 903 51.02 6.61 29.65
CA ALA A 903 51.11 7.78 28.78
C ALA A 903 52.45 7.86 28.04
N GLU A 904 53.56 7.68 28.75
CA GLU A 904 54.91 7.64 28.15
C GLU A 904 55.05 6.48 27.16
N ARG A 905 54.45 5.31 27.46
CA ARG A 905 54.44 4.14 26.58
C ARG A 905 53.62 4.38 25.31
N VAL A 906 52.42 4.95 25.43
CA VAL A 906 51.57 5.34 24.28
C VAL A 906 52.31 6.34 23.39
N ASP A 907 52.90 7.39 23.97
CA ASP A 907 53.63 8.40 23.20
C ASP A 907 54.80 7.81 22.40
N ARG A 908 55.53 6.87 23.01
CA ARG A 908 56.59 6.13 22.33
C ARG A 908 56.02 5.22 21.23
N LEU A 909 55.07 4.34 21.55
CA LEU A 909 54.57 3.31 20.63
C LEU A 909 53.81 3.88 19.44
N VAL A 910 53.07 4.98 19.61
CA VAL A 910 52.40 5.69 18.52
C VAL A 910 53.42 6.15 17.46
N SER A 911 54.68 6.39 17.85
CA SER A 911 55.77 6.73 16.92
C SER A 911 56.38 5.53 16.18
N GLU A 912 56.10 4.31 16.64
CA GLU A 912 56.72 3.07 16.15
C GLU A 912 55.77 2.26 15.24
N VAL A 913 54.45 2.37 15.40
CA VAL A 913 53.41 1.67 14.60
C VAL A 913 52.91 2.49 13.42
N SER A 914 52.24 1.89 12.43
CA SER A 914 51.64 2.64 11.32
C SER A 914 50.55 3.61 11.80
N VAL A 915 50.22 4.62 10.98
CA VAL A 915 49.21 5.62 11.34
C VAL A 915 47.83 4.97 11.47
N VAL A 916 47.48 4.06 10.56
CA VAL A 916 46.21 3.32 10.62
C VAL A 916 46.06 2.49 11.88
N GLU A 917 47.13 1.83 12.33
CA GLU A 917 47.13 1.03 13.55
C GLU A 917 46.95 1.92 14.80
N ALA A 918 47.67 3.04 14.88
CA ALA A 918 47.56 3.96 16.01
C ALA A 918 46.20 4.66 16.08
N ALA A 919 45.69 5.17 14.95
CA ALA A 919 44.45 5.93 14.90
C ALA A 919 43.23 5.10 15.34
N ARG A 920 43.17 3.82 14.94
CA ARG A 920 42.05 2.92 15.28
C ARG A 920 41.94 2.63 16.77
N VAL A 921 43.07 2.46 17.47
CA VAL A 921 43.07 2.01 18.87
C VAL A 921 42.98 3.16 19.87
N LEU A 922 43.38 4.39 19.49
CA LEU A 922 43.36 5.56 20.37
C LEU A 922 41.97 6.15 20.64
N PHE A 923 40.92 5.61 20.02
CA PHE A 923 39.54 6.12 20.15
C PHE A 923 39.12 6.36 21.62
N ALA A 924 39.21 5.32 22.45
CA ALA A 924 38.79 5.39 23.86
C ALA A 924 39.76 6.19 24.73
N TRP A 925 41.06 6.14 24.41
CA TRP A 925 42.12 6.87 25.12
C TRP A 925 41.99 8.38 24.99
N MET A 926 41.48 8.83 23.85
CA MET A 926 41.28 10.26 23.55
C MET A 926 39.96 10.81 24.12
N HIS A 927 39.18 9.99 24.83
CA HIS A 927 37.97 10.45 25.49
C HIS A 927 38.32 11.45 26.62
N GLY A 928 38.04 12.74 26.38
CA GLY A 928 38.41 13.84 27.29
C GLY A 928 39.76 14.50 27.01
N ALA A 929 40.45 14.12 25.92
CA ALA A 929 41.63 14.84 25.45
C ALA A 929 41.27 16.25 24.97
N ASP A 930 42.17 17.21 25.20
CA ASP A 930 42.01 18.56 24.67
C ASP A 930 42.44 18.66 23.20
N GLN A 931 42.20 19.82 22.59
CA GLN A 931 42.54 20.06 21.19
C GLN A 931 44.05 20.00 20.92
N ALA A 932 44.88 20.38 21.90
CA ALA A 932 46.33 20.42 21.74
C ALA A 932 46.92 19.01 21.75
N GLU A 933 46.39 18.13 22.61
CA GLU A 933 46.75 16.72 22.65
C GLU A 933 46.35 16.00 21.35
N SER A 934 45.14 16.27 20.85
CA SER A 934 44.66 15.69 19.58
C SER A 934 45.49 16.18 18.38
N ALA A 935 45.80 17.48 18.34
CA ALA A 935 46.62 18.08 17.29
C ALA A 935 48.05 17.50 17.29
N ARG A 936 48.63 17.26 18.47
CA ARG A 936 49.98 16.68 18.59
C ARG A 936 50.10 15.33 17.90
N TYR A 937 49.15 14.41 18.12
CA TYR A 937 49.17 13.09 17.47
C TYR A 937 48.98 13.20 15.95
N LEU A 938 48.02 14.01 15.50
CA LEU A 938 47.80 14.24 14.06
C LEU A 938 49.02 14.87 13.39
N GLN A 939 49.70 15.82 14.03
CA GLN A 939 50.92 16.45 13.50
C GLN A 939 52.09 15.46 13.41
N GLN A 940 52.18 14.54 14.37
CA GLN A 940 53.16 13.46 14.33
C GLN A 940 52.86 12.45 13.20
N TRP A 941 51.58 12.11 12.99
CA TRP A 941 51.15 11.17 11.96
C TRP A 941 51.26 11.74 10.56
N GLU A 942 50.92 13.01 10.36
CA GLU A 942 51.00 13.70 9.08
C GLU A 942 52.33 13.37 8.38
N ARG A 943 53.45 13.53 9.07
CA ARG A 943 54.80 13.28 8.52
C ARG A 943 55.11 11.82 8.17
N ARG A 944 54.23 10.88 8.53
CA ARG A 944 54.41 9.42 8.44
C ARG A 944 53.33 8.75 7.59
N ILE A 945 52.33 9.48 7.09
CA ILE A 945 51.32 8.95 6.16
C ILE A 945 52.01 8.56 4.85
N VAL A 946 52.00 7.26 4.54
CA VAL A 946 52.60 6.66 3.34
C VAL A 946 51.62 5.82 2.52
N SER A 947 50.38 5.64 3.00
CA SER A 947 49.35 4.79 2.36
C SER A 947 47.95 5.40 2.42
N GLN A 948 47.04 4.91 1.55
CA GLN A 948 45.63 5.29 1.56
C GLN A 948 44.95 4.96 2.91
N ALA A 949 45.29 3.81 3.50
CA ALA A 949 44.72 3.37 4.78
C ALA A 949 45.17 4.28 5.93
N ASP A 950 46.44 4.72 5.95
CA ASP A 950 46.96 5.68 6.92
C ASP A 950 46.25 7.03 6.81
N TYR A 951 46.05 7.51 5.59
CA TYR A 951 45.38 8.77 5.34
C TYR A 951 43.91 8.74 5.79
N ASN A 952 43.17 7.69 5.40
CA ASN A 952 41.77 7.54 5.78
C ASN A 952 41.62 7.45 7.30
N ALA A 953 42.41 6.62 7.98
CA ALA A 953 42.33 6.51 9.42
C ALA A 953 42.67 7.82 10.17
N ALA A 954 43.61 8.62 9.65
CA ALA A 954 43.90 9.95 10.19
C ALA A 954 42.74 10.94 10.00
N VAL A 955 42.03 10.85 8.86
CA VAL A 955 40.81 11.63 8.58
C VAL A 955 39.69 11.23 9.56
N ASP A 956 39.43 9.94 9.75
CA ASP A 956 38.37 9.44 10.64
C ASP A 956 38.64 9.87 12.09
N PHE A 957 39.90 9.73 12.53
CA PHE A 957 40.32 10.20 13.84
C PHE A 957 40.10 11.70 14.01
N ALA A 958 40.50 12.53 13.04
CA ALA A 958 40.29 13.97 13.10
C ALA A 958 38.80 14.34 13.06
N ALA A 959 37.98 13.67 12.23
CA ALA A 959 36.54 13.91 12.12
C ALA A 959 35.83 13.59 13.44
N MET A 960 36.22 12.49 14.09
CA MET A 960 35.74 12.14 15.42
C MET A 960 36.07 13.21 16.46
N GLN A 961 37.29 13.78 16.47
CA GLN A 961 37.65 14.85 17.42
C GLN A 961 36.83 16.13 17.24
N LEU A 962 36.27 16.32 16.05
CA LEU A 962 35.37 17.41 15.69
C LEU A 962 33.89 17.13 16.00
N HIS A 963 33.53 15.88 16.32
CA HIS A 963 32.14 15.50 16.58
C HIS A 963 31.52 16.36 17.70
N GLY A 964 30.43 17.06 17.40
CA GLY A 964 29.77 17.98 18.33
C GLY A 964 30.47 19.33 18.57
N LYS A 965 31.60 19.63 17.90
CA LYS A 965 32.35 20.89 18.03
C LYS A 965 32.26 21.72 16.75
N THR A 966 31.56 22.85 16.81
CA THR A 966 31.32 23.73 15.64
C THR A 966 32.15 25.02 15.65
N GLY A 967 32.83 25.34 16.75
CA GLY A 967 33.68 26.53 16.88
C GLY A 967 35.12 26.37 16.33
N PRO A 968 35.89 27.47 16.30
CA PRO A 968 37.31 27.43 15.95
C PRO A 968 38.11 26.63 16.98
N LEU A 969 39.04 25.80 16.49
CA LEU A 969 39.91 24.94 17.30
C LEU A 969 41.36 25.16 16.84
N PRO A 970 42.04 26.23 17.29
CA PRO A 970 43.28 26.72 16.66
C PRO A 970 44.37 25.66 16.46
N ASP A 971 44.58 24.78 17.44
CA ASP A 971 45.63 23.76 17.37
C ASP A 971 45.24 22.63 16.39
N LEU A 972 43.97 22.19 16.42
CA LEU A 972 43.48 21.11 15.57
C LEU A 972 43.26 21.58 14.13
N ASP A 973 42.78 22.81 13.95
CA ASP A 973 42.56 23.46 12.67
C ASP A 973 43.87 23.63 11.91
N ALA A 974 44.95 24.01 12.61
CA ALA A 974 46.28 24.13 12.01
C ALA A 974 46.74 22.82 11.34
N VAL A 975 46.47 21.67 11.98
CA VAL A 975 46.86 20.36 11.43
C VAL A 975 45.89 19.88 10.34
N ILE A 976 44.59 20.14 10.49
CA ILE A 976 43.59 19.80 9.45
C ILE A 976 43.87 20.55 8.14
N ILE A 977 44.35 21.81 8.23
CA ILE A 977 44.74 22.61 7.06
C ILE A 977 45.88 21.94 6.29
N GLU A 978 46.79 21.25 6.96
CA GLU A 978 47.87 20.48 6.33
C GLU A 978 47.39 19.11 5.81
N LEU A 979 46.43 18.47 6.50
CA LEU A 979 45.95 17.12 6.18
C LEU A 979 45.01 17.07 4.96
N VAL A 980 44.08 18.01 4.83
CA VAL A 980 43.06 17.99 3.75
C VAL A 980 43.65 18.03 2.33
N PRO A 981 44.67 18.85 2.00
CA PRO A 981 45.25 18.90 0.65
C PRO A 981 45.92 17.60 0.21
N ARG A 982 46.37 16.78 1.18
CA ARG A 982 46.99 15.48 0.90
C ARG A 982 46.02 14.44 0.35
N ARG A 983 44.71 14.72 0.32
CA ARG A 983 43.74 13.90 -0.43
C ARG A 983 44.12 13.75 -1.91
N ARG A 984 44.89 14.67 -2.49
CA ARG A 984 45.46 14.49 -3.86
C ARG A 984 46.40 13.30 -3.97
N GLU A 985 47.16 13.02 -2.91
CA GLU A 985 48.09 11.88 -2.86
C GLU A 985 47.35 10.57 -2.60
N TYR A 986 46.19 10.64 -1.92
CA TYR A 986 45.40 9.50 -1.45
C TYR A 986 43.92 9.65 -1.85
N PRO A 987 43.59 9.56 -3.15
CA PRO A 987 42.30 9.98 -3.69
C PRO A 987 41.11 9.09 -3.33
N ASP A 988 41.31 7.83 -2.92
CA ASP A 988 40.19 6.90 -2.67
C ASP A 988 39.39 7.28 -1.41
N MET A 989 38.12 7.64 -1.61
CA MET A 989 37.22 8.12 -0.56
C MET A 989 36.46 7.00 0.14
N GLY A 990 36.30 5.80 -0.46
CA GLY A 990 35.57 4.67 0.16
C GLY A 990 34.24 5.08 0.83
N GLN A 991 34.08 4.72 2.12
CA GLN A 991 32.95 5.12 2.98
C GLN A 991 33.20 6.45 3.74
N GLU A 992 34.36 7.08 3.55
CA GLU A 992 34.84 8.23 4.36
C GLU A 992 34.50 9.60 3.76
N SER A 993 33.62 9.64 2.75
CA SER A 993 33.26 10.89 2.06
C SER A 993 32.67 11.93 3.03
N ARG A 994 31.90 11.44 4.02
CA ARG A 994 31.30 12.29 5.06
C ARG A 994 32.36 12.89 5.98
N ASP A 995 33.26 12.06 6.51
CA ASP A 995 34.25 12.48 7.50
C ASP A 995 35.27 13.42 6.89
N TRP A 996 35.72 13.15 5.66
CA TRP A 996 36.57 14.08 4.92
C TRP A 996 35.88 15.40 4.61
N SER A 997 34.59 15.40 4.24
CA SER A 997 33.83 16.62 3.97
C SER A 997 33.71 17.52 5.20
N VAL A 998 33.65 16.95 6.41
CA VAL A 998 33.65 17.71 7.68
C VAL A 998 34.97 18.46 7.85
N LEU A 999 36.11 17.82 7.58
CA LEU A 999 37.43 18.45 7.65
C LEU A 999 37.59 19.51 6.56
N ALA A 1000 37.27 19.16 5.31
CA ALA A 1000 37.43 20.03 4.15
C ALA A 1000 36.63 21.33 4.29
N ARG A 1001 35.44 21.28 4.88
CA ARG A 1001 34.62 22.46 5.19
C ARG A 1001 35.32 23.47 6.10
N ARG A 1002 36.23 23.03 6.98
CA ARG A 1002 37.02 23.94 7.83
C ARG A 1002 38.02 24.77 7.02
N GLN A 1003 38.46 24.28 5.85
CA GLN A 1003 39.35 25.03 4.96
C GLN A 1003 38.68 26.20 4.25
N ILE A 1004 37.34 26.25 4.18
CA ILE A 1004 36.60 27.36 3.57
C ILE A 1004 36.99 28.70 4.22
N TYR A 1005 37.25 28.71 5.53
CA TYR A 1005 37.64 29.92 6.26
C TYR A 1005 39.12 30.28 6.13
N ALA A 1006 39.97 29.33 5.74
CA ALA A 1006 41.42 29.50 5.68
C ALA A 1006 41.93 29.77 4.25
N SER A 1007 41.58 28.91 3.30
CA SER A 1007 41.92 29.06 1.88
C SER A 1007 40.83 28.46 0.98
N PRO A 1008 39.71 29.17 0.76
CA PRO A 1008 38.58 28.64 -0.01
C PRO A 1008 38.95 28.38 -1.47
N LEU A 1009 39.86 29.17 -2.07
CA LEU A 1009 40.31 28.96 -3.45
C LEU A 1009 41.09 27.66 -3.64
N ASP A 1010 41.96 27.32 -2.68
CA ASP A 1010 42.75 26.09 -2.76
C ASP A 1010 41.88 24.85 -2.54
N LEU A 1011 40.83 24.96 -1.71
CA LEU A 1011 39.81 23.93 -1.57
C LEU A 1011 39.02 23.72 -2.86
N VAL A 1012 38.65 24.79 -3.57
CA VAL A 1012 38.00 24.68 -4.90
C VAL A 1012 38.92 23.93 -5.87
N ARG A 1013 40.20 24.30 -5.95
CA ARG A 1013 41.17 23.58 -6.80
C ARG A 1013 41.27 22.11 -6.42
N LEU A 1014 41.37 21.81 -5.13
CA LEU A 1014 41.44 20.44 -4.63
C LEU A 1014 40.23 19.61 -5.04
N LEU A 1015 39.02 20.10 -4.78
CA LEU A 1015 37.78 19.38 -5.11
C LEU A 1015 37.68 19.11 -6.61
N VAL A 1016 38.08 20.07 -7.43
CA VAL A 1016 38.04 19.93 -8.89
C VAL A 1016 39.08 18.94 -9.38
N ASP A 1017 40.31 18.98 -8.84
CA ASP A 1017 41.35 17.99 -9.17
C ASP A 1017 40.87 16.57 -8.82
N LEU A 1018 40.13 16.40 -7.72
CA LEU A 1018 39.55 15.10 -7.32
C LEU A 1018 38.40 14.66 -8.23
N VAL A 1019 37.55 15.59 -8.68
CA VAL A 1019 36.48 15.30 -9.67
C VAL A 1019 37.09 14.90 -11.01
N GLU A 1020 38.15 15.58 -11.46
CA GLU A 1020 38.88 15.26 -12.70
C GLU A 1020 39.57 13.90 -12.62
N ALA A 1021 40.11 13.55 -11.44
CA ALA A 1021 40.73 12.25 -11.16
C ALA A 1021 39.74 11.10 -10.93
N ASP A 1022 38.42 11.34 -11.05
CA ASP A 1022 37.36 10.36 -10.81
C ASP A 1022 37.31 9.84 -9.35
N ALA A 1023 37.87 10.62 -8.42
CA ALA A 1023 37.97 10.29 -7.00
C ALA A 1023 36.77 10.80 -6.18
N VAL A 1024 36.09 11.84 -6.68
CA VAL A 1024 34.90 12.43 -6.05
C VAL A 1024 33.82 12.64 -7.10
N HIS A 1025 32.61 12.17 -6.81
CA HIS A 1025 31.44 12.37 -7.67
C HIS A 1025 30.52 13.45 -7.09
N ALA A 1026 30.75 14.71 -7.47
CA ALA A 1026 29.93 15.83 -7.05
C ALA A 1026 28.69 16.01 -7.96
N PHE A 1027 27.74 15.08 -7.94
CA PHE A 1027 26.49 15.20 -8.69
C PHE A 1027 25.52 16.19 -8.02
N THR A 1028 24.50 16.67 -8.73
CA THR A 1028 23.48 17.58 -8.18
C THR A 1028 22.83 17.01 -6.91
N GLY A 1029 22.87 17.76 -5.81
CA GLY A 1029 22.30 17.35 -4.51
C GLY A 1029 23.24 16.58 -3.58
N SER A 1030 24.41 16.14 -4.05
CA SER A 1030 25.43 15.50 -3.21
C SER A 1030 26.00 16.43 -2.14
N ALA A 1031 26.61 15.87 -1.08
CA ALA A 1031 27.26 16.66 -0.02
C ALA A 1031 28.51 17.39 -0.55
N GLU A 1032 29.20 16.75 -1.49
CA GLU A 1032 30.44 17.16 -2.14
C GLU A 1032 30.17 18.33 -3.10
N ASN A 1033 29.06 18.29 -3.84
CA ASN A 1033 28.64 19.43 -4.67
C ASN A 1033 28.25 20.64 -3.80
N ARG A 1034 27.56 20.43 -2.68
CA ARG A 1034 27.29 21.52 -1.72
C ARG A 1034 28.58 22.13 -1.16
N LEU A 1035 29.55 21.29 -0.80
CA LEU A 1035 30.86 21.75 -0.34
C LEU A 1035 31.59 22.60 -1.41
N LEU A 1036 31.56 22.16 -2.67
CA LEU A 1036 32.13 22.92 -3.79
C LEU A 1036 31.43 24.27 -3.98
N GLN A 1037 30.10 24.30 -3.92
CA GLN A 1037 29.31 25.54 -4.02
C GLN A 1037 29.65 26.54 -2.92
N GLU A 1038 29.76 26.06 -1.68
CA GLU A 1038 30.13 26.90 -0.54
C GLU A 1038 31.56 27.44 -0.67
N ALA A 1039 32.51 26.61 -1.10
CA ALA A 1039 33.90 27.02 -1.30
C ALA A 1039 34.02 28.08 -2.42
N VAL A 1040 33.29 27.91 -3.54
CA VAL A 1040 33.22 28.91 -4.61
C VAL A 1040 32.58 30.20 -4.12
N SER A 1041 31.49 30.11 -3.36
CA SER A 1041 30.81 31.29 -2.79
C SER A 1041 31.71 32.06 -1.84
N ALA A 1042 32.50 31.37 -1.01
CA ALA A 1042 33.45 31.98 -0.08
C ALA A 1042 34.66 32.61 -0.78
N SER A 1043 35.15 32.01 -1.86
CA SER A 1043 36.29 32.53 -2.63
C SER A 1043 35.91 33.63 -3.63
N GLY A 1044 34.65 33.71 -4.04
CA GLY A 1044 34.15 34.74 -4.96
C GLY A 1044 34.62 34.57 -6.41
N GLU A 1045 34.90 35.70 -7.09
CA GLU A 1045 35.15 35.74 -8.54
C GLU A 1045 36.36 34.90 -8.96
N GLU A 1046 37.42 34.83 -8.16
CA GLU A 1046 38.66 34.11 -8.51
C GLU A 1046 38.42 32.59 -8.67
N ALA A 1047 37.66 31.97 -7.76
CA ALA A 1047 37.31 30.55 -7.86
C ALA A 1047 36.36 30.29 -9.03
N TRP A 1048 35.42 31.21 -9.27
CA TRP A 1048 34.51 31.08 -10.40
C TRP A 1048 35.27 31.11 -11.74
N VAL A 1049 36.23 32.03 -11.90
CA VAL A 1049 37.06 32.13 -13.11
C VAL A 1049 37.94 30.88 -13.29
N GLU A 1050 38.49 30.32 -12.21
CA GLU A 1050 39.25 29.05 -12.25
C GLU A 1050 38.41 27.91 -12.83
N LEU A 1051 37.19 27.72 -12.32
CA LEU A 1051 36.26 26.69 -12.81
C LEU A 1051 35.89 26.90 -14.27
N MET A 1052 35.59 28.15 -14.66
CA MET A 1052 35.23 28.47 -16.04
C MET A 1052 36.38 28.25 -17.01
N ASN A 1053 37.62 28.55 -16.61
CA ASN A 1053 38.82 28.28 -17.42
C ASN A 1053 39.06 26.78 -17.61
N ARG A 1054 38.75 25.94 -16.61
CA ARG A 1054 38.84 24.48 -16.72
C ARG A 1054 37.75 23.91 -17.63
N LEU A 1055 36.52 24.40 -17.49
CA LEU A 1055 35.42 24.05 -18.40
C LEU A 1055 35.71 24.45 -19.85
N GLU A 1056 36.35 25.60 -20.09
CA GLU A 1056 36.79 26.02 -21.44
C GLU A 1056 37.77 25.02 -22.08
N ARG A 1057 38.58 24.31 -21.29
CA ARG A 1057 39.51 23.28 -21.78
C ARG A 1057 38.83 21.97 -22.16
N GLY A 1058 37.54 21.82 -21.89
CA GLY A 1058 36.76 20.63 -22.26
C GLY A 1058 36.69 19.53 -21.19
N GLU A 1059 36.92 19.87 -19.91
CA GLU A 1059 36.83 18.90 -18.80
C GLU A 1059 35.39 18.44 -18.56
N TRP A 1060 35.03 17.33 -19.20
CA TRP A 1060 33.64 16.85 -19.26
C TRP A 1060 33.11 16.41 -17.89
N ARG A 1061 33.95 15.85 -17.00
CA ARG A 1061 33.53 15.42 -15.65
C ARG A 1061 33.08 16.60 -14.79
N LEU A 1062 33.87 17.68 -14.78
CA LEU A 1062 33.52 18.93 -14.11
C LEU A 1062 32.21 19.53 -14.67
N SER A 1063 31.98 19.37 -15.98
CA SER A 1063 30.76 19.86 -16.63
C SER A 1063 29.49 19.24 -16.06
N PHE A 1064 29.53 18.03 -15.49
CA PHE A 1064 28.35 17.44 -14.83
C PHE A 1064 28.12 18.01 -13.43
N SER A 1065 29.18 18.28 -12.68
CA SER A 1065 29.12 18.84 -11.32
C SER A 1065 28.77 20.33 -11.28
N ALA A 1066 29.10 21.07 -12.33
CA ALA A 1066 28.89 22.51 -12.42
C ALA A 1066 27.54 22.94 -13.02
N ARG A 1067 26.77 21.99 -13.60
CA ARG A 1067 25.46 22.27 -14.20
C ARG A 1067 24.49 22.89 -13.19
N GLU A 1068 23.53 23.63 -13.70
CA GLU A 1068 22.41 24.24 -12.95
C GLU A 1068 22.77 25.39 -11.99
N TRP A 1069 24.01 25.49 -11.47
CA TRP A 1069 24.35 26.47 -10.43
C TRP A 1069 25.55 27.38 -10.73
N LEU A 1070 26.61 26.90 -11.40
CA LEU A 1070 27.88 27.65 -11.48
C LEU A 1070 27.72 28.97 -12.22
N GLY A 1071 26.96 28.99 -13.32
CA GLY A 1071 26.69 30.22 -14.05
C GLY A 1071 25.91 31.26 -13.22
N ASN A 1072 25.06 30.81 -12.31
CA ASN A 1072 24.25 31.66 -11.44
C ASN A 1072 25.01 32.17 -10.22
N ALA A 1073 26.17 31.57 -9.90
CA ALA A 1073 27.05 32.03 -8.82
C ALA A 1073 27.87 33.29 -9.19
N ALA A 1074 27.94 33.67 -10.48
CA ALA A 1074 28.65 34.86 -10.93
C ALA A 1074 27.78 36.12 -10.95
N THR A 1075 28.45 37.26 -10.78
CA THR A 1075 27.88 38.56 -11.15
C THR A 1075 27.89 38.72 -12.67
N VAL A 1076 26.98 39.54 -13.20
CA VAL A 1076 26.92 39.83 -14.64
C VAL A 1076 28.23 40.46 -15.12
N GLU A 1077 28.86 41.30 -14.30
CA GLU A 1077 30.12 41.95 -14.62
C GLU A 1077 31.28 40.95 -14.73
N ALA A 1078 31.35 39.97 -13.83
CA ALA A 1078 32.37 38.91 -13.87
C ALA A 1078 32.17 37.99 -15.09
N ALA A 1079 30.93 37.55 -15.30
CA ALA A 1079 30.56 36.75 -16.47
C ALA A 1079 30.88 37.47 -17.79
N ALA A 1080 30.52 38.75 -17.90
CA ALA A 1080 30.78 39.53 -19.11
C ALA A 1080 32.27 39.77 -19.36
N ARG A 1081 33.06 39.97 -18.30
CA ARG A 1081 34.52 40.12 -18.40
C ARG A 1081 35.19 38.82 -18.86
N TRP A 1082 34.75 37.67 -18.34
CA TRP A 1082 35.30 36.37 -18.71
C TRP A 1082 34.92 35.94 -20.14
N VAL A 1083 33.63 36.09 -20.49
CA VAL A 1083 33.12 35.79 -21.85
C VAL A 1083 33.73 36.72 -22.90
N GLY A 1084 33.80 38.03 -22.59
CA GLY A 1084 34.25 39.05 -23.54
C GLY A 1084 33.43 39.04 -24.82
N GLY A 1085 34.08 38.92 -25.98
CA GLY A 1085 33.45 38.76 -27.29
C GLY A 1085 33.44 37.33 -27.85
N SER A 1086 33.80 36.32 -27.04
CA SER A 1086 33.95 34.93 -27.51
C SER A 1086 32.63 34.17 -27.43
N VAL A 1087 32.10 33.77 -28.60
CA VAL A 1087 30.90 32.93 -28.69
C VAL A 1087 31.12 31.56 -28.06
N GLU A 1088 32.33 30.97 -28.17
CA GLU A 1088 32.62 29.67 -27.55
C GLU A 1088 32.58 29.76 -26.02
N ARG A 1089 33.08 30.85 -25.42
CA ARG A 1089 32.96 31.08 -23.97
C ARG A 1089 31.51 31.31 -23.55
N ALA A 1090 30.74 32.02 -24.36
CA ALA A 1090 29.30 32.19 -24.13
C ALA A 1090 28.56 30.83 -24.12
N ARG A 1091 28.94 29.90 -25.00
CA ARG A 1091 28.39 28.53 -25.01
C ARG A 1091 28.78 27.73 -23.76
N VAL A 1092 30.04 27.79 -23.34
CA VAL A 1092 30.52 27.14 -22.11
C VAL A 1092 29.76 27.66 -20.89
N LEU A 1093 29.59 28.98 -20.79
CA LEU A 1093 28.81 29.60 -19.71
C LEU A 1093 27.35 29.16 -19.75
N ALA A 1094 26.72 29.19 -20.92
CA ALA A 1094 25.33 28.76 -21.09
C ALA A 1094 25.07 27.32 -20.66
N ASN A 1095 26.04 26.41 -20.83
CA ASN A 1095 25.92 25.00 -20.44
C ASN A 1095 25.89 24.78 -18.91
N VAL A 1096 26.29 25.77 -18.12
CA VAL A 1096 26.29 25.72 -16.65
C VAL A 1096 25.41 26.80 -16.01
N THR A 1097 24.61 27.50 -16.82
CA THR A 1097 23.66 28.53 -16.36
C THR A 1097 22.24 27.99 -16.42
N SER A 1098 21.54 27.94 -15.29
CA SER A 1098 20.09 27.69 -15.28
C SER A 1098 19.33 29.03 -15.42
N PRO A 1099 18.46 29.19 -16.43
CA PRO A 1099 17.66 30.41 -16.59
C PRO A 1099 16.48 30.52 -15.60
N GLY A 1100 16.14 29.42 -14.89
CA GLY A 1100 14.97 29.27 -14.02
C GLY A 1100 14.89 30.22 -12.83
N GLY A 1101 13.69 30.35 -12.23
CA GLY A 1101 13.36 31.16 -11.06
C GLY A 1101 12.19 32.13 -11.28
N ALA A 1102 11.70 32.74 -10.19
CA ALA A 1102 10.61 33.74 -10.23
C ALA A 1102 10.93 34.96 -11.13
N THR A 1103 12.21 35.24 -11.33
CA THR A 1103 12.73 36.15 -12.35
C THR A 1103 13.91 35.50 -13.04
N ILE A 1104 14.07 35.71 -14.34
CA ILE A 1104 15.18 35.15 -15.11
C ILE A 1104 16.54 35.48 -14.46
N ALA A 1105 17.41 34.48 -14.36
CA ALA A 1105 18.74 34.65 -13.78
C ALA A 1105 19.52 35.76 -14.50
N PRO A 1106 20.19 36.70 -13.79
CA PRO A 1106 20.87 37.84 -14.40
C PRO A 1106 21.91 37.46 -15.47
N VAL A 1107 22.67 36.38 -15.24
CA VAL A 1107 23.67 35.88 -16.19
C VAL A 1107 23.01 35.24 -17.42
N ALA A 1108 21.92 34.48 -17.24
CA ALA A 1108 21.13 33.96 -18.35
C ALA A 1108 20.57 35.09 -19.23
N ARG A 1109 20.07 36.16 -18.59
CA ARG A 1109 19.61 37.36 -19.28
C ARG A 1109 20.74 38.04 -20.07
N TYR A 1110 21.92 38.18 -19.49
CA TYR A 1110 23.10 38.70 -20.20
C TYR A 1110 23.45 37.87 -21.45
N LEU A 1111 23.45 36.54 -21.32
CA LEU A 1111 23.71 35.62 -22.42
C LEU A 1111 22.66 35.75 -23.54
N ILE A 1112 21.38 35.84 -23.19
CA ILE A 1112 20.29 36.01 -24.14
C ILE A 1112 20.37 37.39 -24.82
N ASP A 1113 20.64 38.45 -24.05
CA ASP A 1113 20.69 39.82 -24.56
C ASP A 1113 21.88 40.02 -25.52
N THR A 1114 23.01 39.38 -25.26
CA THR A 1114 24.27 39.60 -25.98
C THR A 1114 24.56 38.54 -27.05
N PHE A 1115 24.18 37.28 -26.81
CA PHE A 1115 24.53 36.12 -27.65
C PHE A 1115 23.32 35.26 -28.04
N GLY A 1116 22.08 35.71 -27.77
CA GLY A 1116 20.86 34.92 -28.01
C GLY A 1116 20.55 34.57 -29.47
N GLU A 1117 21.31 35.08 -30.43
CA GLU A 1117 21.26 34.65 -31.84
C GLU A 1117 22.03 33.34 -32.11
N ASP A 1118 22.98 32.95 -31.24
CA ASP A 1118 23.69 31.68 -31.35
C ASP A 1118 22.80 30.50 -30.91
N GLU A 1119 22.60 29.54 -31.81
CA GLU A 1119 21.71 28.40 -31.56
C GLU A 1119 22.17 27.52 -30.40
N ARG A 1120 23.49 27.37 -30.17
CA ARG A 1120 24.01 26.49 -29.11
C ARG A 1120 23.87 27.15 -27.73
N VAL A 1121 24.13 28.46 -27.63
CA VAL A 1121 23.83 29.23 -26.40
C VAL A 1121 22.36 29.07 -26.02
N SER A 1122 21.46 29.25 -27.00
CA SER A 1122 20.02 29.09 -26.80
C SER A 1122 19.66 27.65 -26.40
N SER A 1123 20.18 26.64 -27.11
CA SER A 1123 19.92 25.23 -26.84
C SER A 1123 20.39 24.79 -25.47
N TYR A 1124 21.55 25.26 -24.99
CA TYR A 1124 22.05 24.92 -23.66
C TYR A 1124 21.16 25.49 -22.56
N LEU A 1125 20.76 26.76 -22.65
CA LEU A 1125 19.84 27.39 -21.68
C LEU A 1125 18.48 26.69 -21.67
N VAL A 1126 17.94 26.34 -22.84
CA VAL A 1126 16.71 25.55 -22.94
C VAL A 1126 16.88 24.19 -22.30
N GLY A 1127 17.98 23.48 -22.59
CA GLY A 1127 18.30 22.19 -22.00
C GLY A 1127 18.31 22.22 -20.48
N GLN A 1128 18.98 23.22 -19.88
CA GLN A 1128 19.03 23.42 -18.42
C GLN A 1128 17.66 23.74 -17.80
N PHE A 1129 16.77 24.39 -18.56
CA PHE A 1129 15.42 24.74 -18.09
C PHE A 1129 14.45 23.56 -18.12
N ILE A 1130 14.55 22.70 -19.14
CA ILE A 1130 13.61 21.59 -19.34
C ILE A 1130 14.05 20.28 -18.68
N SER A 1131 15.32 20.15 -18.29
CA SER A 1131 15.84 18.97 -17.59
C SER A 1131 15.41 18.91 -16.11
N GLY A 1132 15.48 17.74 -15.48
CA GLY A 1132 15.19 17.52 -14.05
C GLY A 1132 14.19 16.38 -13.79
N MET A 1133 14.29 15.76 -12.61
CA MET A 1133 13.34 14.74 -12.15
C MET A 1133 12.06 15.38 -11.61
N TRP A 1134 10.91 14.75 -11.85
CA TRP A 1134 9.62 15.18 -11.33
C TRP A 1134 8.71 13.96 -11.12
N SER A 1135 7.63 14.15 -10.37
CA SER A 1135 6.56 13.17 -10.20
C SER A 1135 5.22 13.84 -10.47
N GLY A 1136 4.31 13.16 -11.14
CA GLY A 1136 3.00 13.70 -11.56
C GLY A 1136 2.93 13.98 -13.07
N ASN A 1137 1.82 14.58 -13.51
CA ASN A 1137 1.57 14.86 -14.92
C ASN A 1137 2.62 15.80 -15.50
N GLU A 1138 3.22 15.41 -16.62
CA GLU A 1138 4.14 16.21 -17.40
C GLU A 1138 3.44 17.44 -18.01
N SER A 1139 2.14 17.39 -18.31
CA SER A 1139 1.38 18.58 -18.75
C SER A 1139 1.43 19.71 -17.72
N ASP A 1140 1.28 19.40 -16.44
CA ASP A 1140 1.24 20.38 -15.35
C ASP A 1140 2.62 21.02 -15.16
N ARG A 1141 3.68 20.22 -15.32
CA ARG A 1141 5.06 20.70 -15.35
C ARG A 1141 5.28 21.67 -16.52
N ILE A 1142 4.90 21.29 -17.74
CA ILE A 1142 5.10 22.12 -18.92
C ILE A 1142 4.27 23.42 -18.83
N ASN A 1143 3.03 23.36 -18.33
CA ASN A 1143 2.21 24.54 -18.06
C ASN A 1143 2.89 25.51 -17.08
N SER A 1144 3.49 24.99 -16.02
CA SER A 1144 4.25 25.78 -15.05
C SER A 1144 5.47 26.45 -15.71
N GLN A 1145 6.19 25.71 -16.56
CA GLN A 1145 7.32 26.24 -17.33
C GLN A 1145 6.90 27.33 -18.32
N ILE A 1146 5.76 27.18 -19.01
CA ILE A 1146 5.21 28.21 -19.90
C ILE A 1146 4.88 29.48 -19.11
N ALA A 1147 4.20 29.36 -17.97
CA ALA A 1147 3.86 30.49 -17.10
C ALA A 1147 5.12 31.21 -16.61
N GLU A 1148 6.16 30.46 -16.25
CA GLU A 1148 7.45 30.99 -15.82
C GLU A 1148 8.13 31.81 -16.93
N VAL A 1149 8.23 31.26 -18.16
CA VAL A 1149 8.81 31.99 -19.31
C VAL A 1149 7.98 33.23 -19.67
N GLN A 1150 6.65 33.14 -19.61
CA GLN A 1150 5.76 34.28 -19.82
C GLN A 1150 5.98 35.39 -18.78
N SER A 1151 6.21 35.03 -17.51
CA SER A 1151 6.52 36.00 -16.45
C SER A 1151 7.81 36.77 -16.74
N TRP A 1152 8.83 36.11 -17.27
CA TRP A 1152 10.10 36.76 -17.65
C TRP A 1152 9.93 37.76 -18.78
N MET A 1153 9.06 37.46 -19.74
CA MET A 1153 8.71 38.38 -20.84
C MET A 1153 7.85 39.56 -20.38
N ALA A 1154 7.09 39.41 -19.28
CA ALA A 1154 6.21 40.42 -18.71
C ALA A 1154 6.90 41.34 -17.68
N ALA A 1155 8.18 41.08 -17.36
CA ALA A 1155 8.96 41.91 -16.44
C ALA A 1155 9.01 43.39 -16.88
N PRO A 1156 9.24 44.37 -15.97
CA PRO A 1156 9.12 45.80 -16.28
C PRO A 1156 10.00 46.33 -17.43
N THR A 1157 11.12 45.67 -17.74
CA THR A 1157 12.09 46.10 -18.76
C THR A 1157 12.71 44.92 -19.53
N PRO A 1158 11.96 44.10 -20.29
CA PRO A 1158 12.53 42.97 -21.04
C PRO A 1158 13.15 43.46 -22.35
N SER A 1159 14.36 42.99 -22.68
CA SER A 1159 15.02 43.29 -23.96
C SER A 1159 14.26 42.70 -25.16
N ALA A 1160 14.57 43.17 -26.37
CA ALA A 1160 14.00 42.59 -27.59
C ALA A 1160 14.43 41.12 -27.78
N ASN A 1161 15.68 40.79 -27.45
CA ASN A 1161 16.25 39.45 -27.59
C ASN A 1161 15.62 38.46 -26.60
N LEU A 1162 15.38 38.88 -25.35
CA LEU A 1162 14.69 38.06 -24.36
C LEU A 1162 13.25 37.76 -24.76
N ARG A 1163 12.52 38.74 -25.31
CA ARG A 1163 11.16 38.51 -25.84
C ARG A 1163 11.17 37.56 -27.04
N ALA A 1164 12.16 37.69 -27.93
CA ALA A 1164 12.28 36.82 -29.10
C ALA A 1164 12.61 35.37 -28.70
N TRP A 1165 13.56 35.20 -27.77
CA TRP A 1165 13.93 33.89 -27.22
C TRP A 1165 12.77 33.25 -26.45
N GLY A 1166 12.14 34.00 -25.54
CA GLY A 1166 11.00 33.53 -24.74
C GLY A 1166 9.82 33.10 -25.61
N ARG A 1167 9.49 33.82 -26.69
CA ARG A 1167 8.45 33.40 -27.64
C ARG A 1167 8.77 32.08 -28.32
N ARG A 1168 10.02 31.84 -28.71
CA ARG A 1168 10.44 30.57 -29.34
C ARG A 1168 10.36 29.42 -28.34
N LEU A 1169 10.80 29.65 -27.10
CA LEU A 1169 10.72 28.65 -26.04
C LEU A 1169 9.27 28.32 -25.68
N VAL A 1170 8.40 29.33 -25.53
CA VAL A 1170 6.96 29.12 -25.32
C VAL A 1170 6.36 28.33 -26.48
N ALA A 1171 6.64 28.67 -27.74
CA ALA A 1171 6.13 27.92 -28.88
C ALA A 1171 6.58 26.44 -28.88
N ASN A 1172 7.84 26.18 -28.51
CA ASN A 1172 8.36 24.81 -28.38
C ASN A 1172 7.71 24.05 -27.20
N LEU A 1173 7.52 24.70 -26.06
CA LEU A 1173 6.85 24.13 -24.90
C LEU A 1173 5.37 23.89 -25.16
N GLU A 1174 4.69 24.79 -25.87
CA GLU A 1174 3.30 24.63 -26.30
C GLU A 1174 3.16 23.46 -27.28
N ALA A 1175 4.10 23.31 -28.24
CA ALA A 1175 4.12 22.16 -29.14
C ALA A 1175 4.33 20.83 -28.38
N ARG A 1176 5.26 20.80 -27.41
CA ARG A 1176 5.47 19.64 -26.54
C ARG A 1176 4.27 19.39 -25.63
N LEU A 1177 3.65 20.42 -25.08
CA LEU A 1177 2.47 20.33 -24.24
C LEU A 1177 1.32 19.65 -24.99
N GLN A 1178 1.11 19.99 -26.26
CA GLN A 1178 0.08 19.31 -27.07
C GLN A 1178 0.39 17.82 -27.27
N ALA A 1179 1.65 17.47 -27.53
CA ALA A 1179 2.06 16.07 -27.65
C ALA A 1179 1.95 15.30 -26.33
N VAL A 1180 2.34 15.92 -25.22
CA VAL A 1180 2.28 15.32 -23.88
C VAL A 1180 0.84 15.17 -23.40
N ILE A 1181 -0.02 16.17 -23.57
CA ILE A 1181 -1.45 16.05 -23.27
C ILE A 1181 -2.04 14.91 -24.08
N GLN A 1182 -1.67 14.79 -25.36
CA GLN A 1182 -2.11 13.69 -26.20
C GLN A 1182 -1.60 12.32 -25.72
N GLU A 1183 -0.33 12.22 -25.30
CA GLU A 1183 0.22 10.96 -24.74
C GLU A 1183 -0.37 10.62 -23.37
N GLU A 1184 -0.54 11.59 -22.49
CA GLU A 1184 -1.16 11.42 -21.17
C GLU A 1184 -2.63 11.05 -21.29
N GLU A 1185 -3.35 11.68 -22.23
CA GLU A 1185 -4.67 11.24 -22.64
C GLU A 1185 -4.60 9.77 -23.05
N GLU A 1186 -3.61 9.33 -23.83
CA GLU A 1186 -3.52 7.97 -24.40
C GLU A 1186 -2.90 6.88 -23.48
N ARG A 1187 -2.26 7.22 -22.35
CA ARG A 1187 -1.55 6.23 -21.48
C ARG A 1187 -2.45 5.49 -20.48
N GLY A 1188 -3.67 5.97 -20.23
CA GLY A 1188 -4.48 5.55 -19.09
C GLY A 1188 -5.28 4.23 -19.20
N TRP A 1189 -4.94 3.29 -20.09
CA TRP A 1189 -5.71 2.05 -20.33
C TRP A 1189 -4.97 0.76 -20.00
#